data_AF-A0AAE9ZCS5-F1
#
_entry.id   AF-A0AAE9ZCS5-F1
#
_cell.length_a   1.000
_cell.length_b   1.000
_cell.length_c   1.000
_cell.angle_alpha   90.00
_cell.angle_beta   90.00
_cell.angle_gamma   90.00
#
_symmetry.space_group_name_H-M   'P 1'
#
loop_
_entity.id
_entity.type
_entity.pdbx_description
1 polymer ?
#
loop_
_entity_poly.entity_id
_entity_poly.type
_entity_poly.pdbx_seq_one_letter_code
_entity_poly.pdbx_strand_id
1 'polypeptide(L)'
;MAVEASGSKESAAAFRGKGWRCYLCGCADAERVARNVDFGLDIYTCLGCGLTQTDYVDEDDLDEYYQSIYSAAQGRATSETYSDFSLRRGKAQRRFIETVTGRSEFPSVLDFGAGAGGGVAAFSEDSKKVVAWDPDPLMRGVLEKLDGIEVIANDVLTSGEFDGAFDLIILSHVFEHLSDPRVTLAKLAALLKEGGVLFIEVPYESPQVVRDIALHLKTGTGHVFHFNRVTLKRMVEADGLFKSEAVTQCGSPASDFLDKGEALDPDAGDNPDGIWLRGVFIKQKSAPVSSRDLDDDAGRRRFSALVNMSLESASLRSVLRKVYGSFLNVIERPSAYPGVREAIDDEGAASAPLKGLVEEALQSFNRTRQENVRLRERVAKFEAAAKSYQLANERLSKDLRQQFNAEKRGLVEDHANMLSTQQSKQNALKRKVFQLEERLRRTVKERDLYRNSTSYRIGRFLLSPISLLRSKPSQEPVEVEGPASPPPNAPNKTADIPDILVVCHDTSMSTGAPRPARGYFDEMKSRGAPMRLLALPRWDNTETAEKPLPPANKVIINSIASLRWRAVRNHLETGSDNTWVYLHETGWAMEKFREVCPEGFATLKKIAPTAMFLAVSDAQKEFFENEYGARNVTVIRNVTQNANLDPANVRTLTLEDPEPLVIMVGTIQARKGVELFSQVADLASQKGKPWRFRWIGHATGDTLYQSENVDWAGVLKGDALAGAYKEASLFFLSSIDDPFPLASLEAMSYGVNVVCYRDVGTAEVIGELTGSMVFSDYDPGTAFNAIEAALCAESDGEKIFETVKPLVDPVHFADVVNRAIGYSQ
;
A
#
# COMPACT_ATOMS: atom_id res chain seq x y z
N MET A 1 -20.77 -40.79 13.06
CA MET A 1 -19.42 -41.39 13.07
C MET A 1 -18.44 -40.25 12.97
N ALA A 2 -17.55 -40.14 13.96
CA ALA A 2 -16.57 -39.07 14.06
C ALA A 2 -15.56 -39.18 12.91
N VAL A 3 -15.32 -38.09 12.19
CA VAL A 3 -14.14 -37.92 11.36
C VAL A 3 -13.34 -36.79 11.99
N GLU A 4 -12.17 -37.15 12.49
CA GLU A 4 -11.19 -36.31 13.13
C GLU A 4 -10.72 -35.22 12.17
N ALA A 5 -10.89 -33.96 12.56
CA ALA A 5 -10.36 -32.81 11.84
C ALA A 5 -8.88 -32.59 12.23
N SER A 6 -8.00 -33.45 11.72
CA SER A 6 -6.56 -33.21 11.69
C SER A 6 -6.22 -32.50 10.37
N GLY A 7 -6.26 -31.16 10.38
CA GLY A 7 -5.91 -30.31 9.24
C GLY A 7 -4.94 -29.22 9.66
N SER A 8 -3.72 -29.29 9.14
CA SER A 8 -2.54 -28.49 9.44
C SER A 8 -2.73 -26.96 9.31
N LYS A 9 -2.07 -26.22 10.22
CA LYS A 9 -1.93 -24.76 10.24
C LYS A 9 -0.84 -24.30 9.27
N GLU A 10 -1.23 -23.60 8.23
CA GLU A 10 -0.35 -22.78 7.40
C GLU A 10 -0.95 -21.35 7.40
N SER A 11 -0.14 -20.31 7.63
CA SER A 11 -0.57 -18.90 7.52
C SER A 11 -0.99 -18.59 6.07
N ALA A 12 -1.74 -17.51 5.82
CA ALA A 12 -2.07 -17.06 4.46
C ALA A 12 -0.84 -17.05 3.50
N ALA A 13 0.33 -16.64 4.01
CA ALA A 13 1.61 -16.67 3.30
C ALA A 13 2.14 -18.06 2.89
N ALA A 14 1.63 -19.15 3.46
CA ALA A 14 2.05 -20.52 3.17
C ALA A 14 1.18 -21.21 2.10
N PHE A 15 0.11 -20.55 1.63
CA PHE A 15 -0.73 -21.03 0.53
C PHE A 15 -0.28 -20.56 -0.86
N ARG A 16 0.80 -19.77 -0.96
CA ARG A 16 1.40 -19.36 -2.25
C ARG A 16 1.68 -20.59 -3.13
N GLY A 17 0.96 -20.70 -4.25
CA GLY A 17 1.18 -21.72 -5.29
C GLY A 17 0.56 -23.12 -5.05
N LYS A 18 -0.33 -23.32 -4.06
CA LYS A 18 -0.86 -24.66 -3.70
C LYS A 18 -2.34 -24.93 -4.04
N GLY A 19 -2.97 -24.11 -4.88
CA GLY A 19 -4.41 -24.23 -5.21
C GLY A 19 -5.33 -23.90 -4.03
N TRP A 20 -6.64 -23.84 -4.31
CA TRP A 20 -7.65 -23.38 -3.35
C TRP A 20 -7.60 -24.07 -1.97
N ARG A 21 -7.73 -23.27 -0.90
CA ARG A 21 -7.93 -23.73 0.48
C ARG A 21 -8.84 -22.79 1.24
N CYS A 22 -9.81 -23.35 1.97
CA CYS A 22 -10.69 -22.56 2.82
C CYS A 22 -9.94 -21.95 4.01
N TYR A 23 -10.04 -20.64 4.18
CA TYR A 23 -9.39 -19.87 5.24
C TYR A 23 -9.78 -20.32 6.66
N LEU A 24 -11.07 -20.65 6.85
CA LEU A 24 -11.62 -20.95 8.17
C LEU A 24 -11.33 -22.37 8.64
N CYS A 25 -11.39 -23.37 7.74
CA CYS A 25 -11.29 -24.78 8.13
C CYS A 25 -10.19 -25.57 7.41
N GLY A 26 -9.49 -24.98 6.44
CA GLY A 26 -8.44 -25.65 5.66
C GLY A 26 -8.94 -26.66 4.62
N CYS A 27 -10.26 -26.82 4.44
CA CYS A 27 -10.82 -27.73 3.45
C CYS A 27 -10.38 -27.36 2.03
N ALA A 28 -10.05 -28.38 1.23
CA ALA A 28 -9.69 -28.23 -0.18
C ALA A 28 -10.91 -28.30 -1.12
N ASP A 29 -12.03 -28.86 -0.66
CA ASP A 29 -13.24 -29.03 -1.47
C ASP A 29 -14.09 -27.75 -1.43
N ALA A 30 -14.40 -27.22 -2.61
CA ALA A 30 -15.23 -26.03 -2.76
C ALA A 30 -15.99 -26.01 -4.08
N GLU A 31 -17.07 -25.24 -4.11
CA GLU A 31 -17.85 -24.93 -5.30
C GLU A 31 -17.53 -23.52 -5.78
N ARG A 32 -17.22 -23.36 -7.07
CA ARG A 32 -17.03 -22.05 -7.71
C ARG A 32 -18.37 -21.32 -7.80
N VAL A 33 -18.42 -20.09 -7.29
CA VAL A 33 -19.63 -19.27 -7.23
C VAL A 33 -19.69 -18.29 -8.39
N ALA A 34 -18.66 -17.46 -8.53
CA ALA A 34 -18.56 -16.37 -9.50
C ALA A 34 -17.10 -15.96 -9.69
N ARG A 35 -16.84 -14.97 -10.55
CA ARG A 35 -15.53 -14.31 -10.63
C ARG A 35 -15.60 -12.97 -9.93
N ASN A 36 -14.64 -12.69 -9.06
CA ASN A 36 -14.45 -11.38 -8.46
C ASN A 36 -13.86 -10.44 -9.52
N VAL A 37 -14.63 -9.44 -9.94
CA VAL A 37 -14.24 -8.51 -11.01
C VAL A 37 -13.16 -7.51 -10.58
N ASP A 38 -13.01 -7.26 -9.28
CA ASP A 38 -12.03 -6.31 -8.73
C ASP A 38 -10.61 -6.89 -8.78
N PHE A 39 -10.48 -8.16 -8.43
CA PHE A 39 -9.19 -8.85 -8.34
C PHE A 39 -8.93 -9.80 -9.52
N GLY A 40 -9.92 -10.06 -10.38
CA GLY A 40 -9.80 -11.03 -11.47
C GLY A 40 -9.72 -12.49 -11.00
N LEU A 41 -10.04 -12.76 -9.73
CA LEU A 41 -9.92 -14.07 -9.06
C LEU A 41 -11.27 -14.77 -8.93
N ASP A 42 -11.28 -16.10 -8.84
CA ASP A 42 -12.52 -16.84 -8.61
C ASP A 42 -12.98 -16.74 -7.14
N ILE A 43 -14.30 -16.75 -6.94
CA ILE A 43 -14.93 -16.82 -5.63
C ILE A 43 -15.44 -18.25 -5.43
N TYR A 44 -15.11 -18.87 -4.31
CA TYR A 44 -15.58 -20.21 -4.00
C TYR A 44 -16.29 -20.28 -2.64
N THR A 45 -17.25 -21.20 -2.54
CA THR A 45 -17.88 -21.61 -1.29
C THR A 45 -17.31 -22.94 -0.83
N CYS A 46 -16.74 -22.97 0.36
CA CYS A 46 -16.20 -24.18 0.98
C CYS A 46 -17.29 -25.21 1.30
N LEU A 47 -17.14 -26.45 0.83
CA LEU A 47 -18.09 -27.53 1.09
C LEU A 47 -17.99 -28.09 2.52
N GLY A 48 -16.90 -27.82 3.24
CA GLY A 48 -16.69 -28.27 4.61
C GLY A 48 -17.34 -27.36 5.67
N CYS A 49 -17.16 -26.04 5.55
CA CYS A 49 -17.63 -25.09 6.58
C CYS A 49 -18.62 -24.03 6.09
N GLY A 50 -18.87 -23.95 4.77
CA GLY A 50 -19.79 -23.00 4.15
C GLY A 50 -19.26 -21.57 4.00
N LEU A 51 -17.97 -21.31 4.30
CA LEU A 51 -17.36 -19.99 4.06
C LEU A 51 -17.27 -19.73 2.55
N THR A 52 -17.76 -18.57 2.13
CA THR A 52 -17.55 -18.03 0.80
C THR A 52 -16.43 -17.00 0.87
N GLN A 53 -15.42 -17.13 0.02
CA GLN A 53 -14.29 -16.21 -0.04
C GLN A 53 -13.77 -16.13 -1.48
N THR A 54 -13.17 -15.00 -1.82
CA THR A 54 -12.33 -14.85 -3.00
C THR A 54 -11.08 -15.72 -2.83
N ASP A 55 -10.56 -16.27 -3.93
CA ASP A 55 -9.24 -16.91 -3.91
C ASP A 55 -8.17 -15.94 -3.39
N TYR A 56 -7.02 -16.48 -2.96
CA TYR A 56 -6.02 -15.70 -2.23
C TYR A 56 -5.66 -14.38 -2.93
N VAL A 57 -5.97 -13.26 -2.27
CA VAL A 57 -5.61 -11.92 -2.70
C VAL A 57 -4.33 -11.51 -1.96
N ASP A 58 -3.29 -11.08 -2.69
CA ASP A 58 -2.06 -10.59 -2.06
C ASP A 58 -2.31 -9.24 -1.36
N GLU A 59 -1.58 -8.95 -0.29
CA GLU A 59 -1.76 -7.70 0.47
C GLU A 59 -1.43 -6.47 -0.39
N ASP A 60 -0.43 -6.58 -1.28
CA ASP A 60 -0.08 -5.51 -2.21
C ASP A 60 -1.22 -5.25 -3.22
N ASP A 61 -1.97 -6.29 -3.61
CA ASP A 61 -3.12 -6.17 -4.52
C ASP A 61 -4.34 -5.51 -3.84
N LEU A 62 -4.56 -5.83 -2.58
CA LEU A 62 -5.57 -5.19 -1.73
C LEU A 62 -5.26 -3.70 -1.55
N ASP A 63 -4.03 -3.37 -1.17
CA ASP A 63 -3.59 -1.98 -0.97
C ASP A 63 -3.70 -1.15 -2.26
N GLU A 64 -3.35 -1.71 -3.41
CA GLU A 64 -3.49 -1.05 -4.72
C GLU A 64 -4.96 -0.84 -5.09
N TYR A 65 -5.82 -1.85 -4.90
CA TYR A 65 -7.27 -1.72 -5.11
C TYR A 65 -7.86 -0.61 -4.24
N TYR A 66 -7.53 -0.57 -2.95
CA TYR A 66 -7.98 0.48 -2.04
C TYR A 66 -7.51 1.87 -2.48
N GLN A 67 -6.24 2.03 -2.84
CA GLN A 67 -5.73 3.31 -3.36
C GLN A 67 -6.50 3.77 -4.61
N SER A 68 -6.89 2.84 -5.49
CA SER A 68 -7.69 3.15 -6.68
C SER A 68 -9.11 3.61 -6.34
N ILE A 69 -9.76 2.97 -5.36
CA ILE A 69 -11.09 3.34 -4.88
C ILE A 69 -11.06 4.67 -4.12
N TYR A 70 -10.09 4.87 -3.22
CA TYR A 70 -9.92 6.14 -2.49
C TYR A 70 -9.64 7.32 -3.44
N SER A 71 -8.92 7.07 -4.53
CA SER A 71 -8.70 8.06 -5.60
C SER A 71 -9.96 8.34 -6.42
N ALA A 72 -10.81 7.33 -6.66
CA ALA A 72 -12.07 7.47 -7.39
C ALA A 72 -13.21 8.05 -6.52
N ALA A 73 -13.16 7.85 -5.21
CA ALA A 73 -14.20 8.25 -4.25
C ALA A 73 -14.06 9.70 -3.73
N GLN A 74 -13.04 10.45 -4.18
CA GLN A 74 -12.71 11.80 -3.71
C GLN A 74 -13.87 12.83 -3.81
N GLY A 75 -14.90 12.56 -4.62
CA GLY A 75 -16.11 13.40 -4.70
C GLY A 75 -17.35 12.88 -3.95
N ARG A 76 -17.47 11.57 -3.68
CA ARG A 76 -18.67 10.96 -3.08
C ARG A 76 -18.62 10.95 -1.55
N ALA A 77 -17.45 10.63 -0.98
CA ALA A 77 -17.28 10.43 0.46
C ALA A 77 -17.37 11.73 1.28
N THR A 78 -17.24 12.89 0.64
CA THR A 78 -17.39 14.22 1.27
C THR A 78 -18.73 14.89 0.99
N SER A 79 -19.69 14.18 0.38
CA SER A 79 -21.02 14.73 0.13
C SER A 79 -21.84 14.82 1.43
N GLU A 80 -22.69 15.84 1.51
CA GLU A 80 -23.58 16.06 2.66
C GLU A 80 -24.55 14.89 2.86
N THR A 81 -25.06 14.32 1.76
CA THR A 81 -25.95 13.15 1.76
C THR A 81 -25.29 11.90 2.33
N TYR A 82 -24.01 11.64 1.99
CA TYR A 82 -23.28 10.49 2.53
C TYR A 82 -22.98 10.66 4.02
N SER A 83 -22.67 11.89 4.44
CA SER A 83 -22.42 12.22 5.85
C SER A 83 -23.66 11.98 6.71
N ASP A 84 -24.85 12.38 6.24
CA ASP A 84 -26.13 12.13 6.94
C ASP A 84 -26.45 10.63 7.02
N PHE A 85 -26.29 9.89 5.91
CA PHE A 85 -26.45 8.44 5.91
C PHE A 85 -25.50 7.75 6.91
N SER A 86 -24.23 8.14 6.91
CA SER A 86 -23.21 7.61 7.82
C SER A 86 -23.60 7.84 9.28
N LEU A 87 -24.08 9.05 9.63
CA LEU A 87 -24.54 9.37 10.99
C LEU A 87 -25.78 8.55 11.38
N ARG A 88 -26.77 8.43 10.49
CA ARG A 88 -27.97 7.61 10.73
C ARG A 88 -27.60 6.14 10.96
N ARG A 89 -26.69 5.60 10.15
CA ARG A 89 -26.13 4.26 10.33
C ARG A 89 -25.44 4.11 11.69
N GLY A 90 -24.57 5.04 12.08
CA GLY A 90 -23.91 5.03 13.38
C GLY A 90 -24.90 5.00 14.55
N LYS A 91 -25.97 5.79 14.48
CA LYS A 91 -27.06 5.78 15.49
C LYS A 91 -27.78 4.44 15.55
N ALA A 92 -28.06 3.82 14.41
CA ALA A 92 -28.68 2.50 14.34
C ALA A 92 -27.78 1.40 14.92
N GLN A 93 -26.48 1.44 14.59
CA GLN A 93 -25.47 0.55 15.15
C GLN A 93 -25.37 0.69 16.68
N ARG A 94 -25.34 1.94 17.19
CA ARG A 94 -25.34 2.19 18.64
C ARG A 94 -26.57 1.58 19.33
N ARG A 95 -27.78 1.81 18.82
CA ARG A 95 -29.00 1.22 19.39
C ARG A 95 -28.95 -0.31 19.41
N PHE A 96 -28.42 -0.92 18.36
CA PHE A 96 -28.25 -2.37 18.30
C PHE A 96 -27.26 -2.86 19.36
N ILE A 97 -26.10 -2.21 19.50
CA ILE A 97 -25.09 -2.52 20.51
C ILE A 97 -25.70 -2.41 21.92
N GLU A 98 -26.40 -1.32 22.22
CA GLU A 98 -27.03 -1.10 23.53
C GLU A 98 -28.09 -2.16 23.84
N THR A 99 -28.91 -2.52 22.85
CA THR A 99 -29.96 -3.54 22.99
C THR A 99 -29.38 -4.92 23.27
N VAL A 100 -28.37 -5.34 22.51
CA VAL A 100 -27.77 -6.67 22.64
C VAL A 100 -26.92 -6.79 23.90
N THR A 101 -26.15 -5.75 24.24
CA THR A 101 -25.24 -5.79 25.39
C THR A 101 -25.94 -5.47 26.71
N GLY A 102 -27.09 -4.79 26.67
CA GLY A 102 -27.73 -4.18 27.84
C GLY A 102 -26.91 -3.03 28.45
N ARG A 103 -25.90 -2.50 27.75
CA ARG A 103 -25.01 -1.42 28.20
C ARG A 103 -25.33 -0.14 27.44
N SER A 104 -25.62 0.95 28.16
CA SER A 104 -25.84 2.27 27.59
C SER A 104 -24.60 3.19 27.63
N GLU A 105 -23.55 2.77 28.32
CA GLU A 105 -22.34 3.57 28.52
C GLU A 105 -21.09 2.82 28.05
N PHE A 106 -20.32 3.46 27.17
CA PHE A 106 -19.02 2.98 26.70
C PHE A 106 -17.97 4.09 26.91
N PRO A 107 -17.29 4.12 28.07
CA PRO A 107 -16.38 5.21 28.40
C PRO A 107 -15.24 5.42 27.40
N SER A 108 -14.78 4.37 26.70
CA SER A 108 -13.73 4.44 25.69
C SER A 108 -14.10 3.63 24.46
N VAL A 109 -14.21 4.30 23.31
CA VAL A 109 -14.62 3.72 22.03
C VAL A 109 -13.51 3.90 20.99
N LEU A 110 -13.24 2.86 20.20
CA LEU A 110 -12.43 2.93 18.98
C LEU A 110 -13.30 2.57 17.78
N ASP A 111 -13.26 3.41 16.74
CA ASP A 111 -13.80 3.10 15.42
C ASP A 111 -12.61 2.78 14.49
N PHE A 112 -12.54 1.51 14.06
CA PHE A 112 -11.44 0.97 13.27
C PHE A 112 -11.88 0.87 11.81
N GLY A 113 -11.40 1.82 10.99
CA GLY A 113 -11.89 2.09 9.63
C GLY A 113 -13.08 3.05 9.64
N ALA A 114 -12.91 4.21 10.29
CA ALA A 114 -14.01 5.11 10.65
C ALA A 114 -14.68 5.83 9.46
N GLY A 115 -14.07 5.84 8.27
CA GLY A 115 -14.60 6.48 7.07
C GLY A 115 -14.99 7.94 7.32
N ALA A 116 -16.24 8.29 6.97
CA ALA A 116 -16.80 9.63 7.20
C ALA A 116 -17.20 9.93 8.67
N GLY A 117 -16.98 9.00 9.60
CA GLY A 117 -17.11 9.24 11.04
C GLY A 117 -18.50 9.02 11.65
N GLY A 118 -19.40 8.32 10.96
CA GLY A 118 -20.75 8.05 11.47
C GLY A 118 -20.76 7.25 12.78
N GLY A 119 -19.88 6.25 12.90
CA GLY A 119 -19.72 5.42 14.10
C GLY A 119 -19.28 6.27 15.29
N VAL A 120 -18.12 6.94 15.20
CA VAL A 120 -17.63 7.84 16.26
C VAL A 120 -18.59 8.97 16.63
N ALA A 121 -19.27 9.58 15.65
CA ALA A 121 -20.23 10.66 15.92
C ALA A 121 -21.45 10.18 16.72
N ALA A 122 -21.81 8.89 16.64
CA ALA A 122 -22.88 8.33 17.45
C ALA A 122 -22.52 8.17 18.93
N PHE A 123 -21.23 8.26 19.30
CA PHE A 123 -20.73 8.02 20.66
C PHE A 123 -19.99 9.23 21.27
N SER A 124 -19.70 10.28 20.50
CA SER A 124 -18.85 11.42 20.90
C SER A 124 -19.39 12.25 22.05
N GLU A 125 -20.72 12.37 22.19
CA GLU A 125 -21.33 13.16 23.28
C GLU A 125 -21.31 12.44 24.64
N ASP A 126 -21.37 11.11 24.66
CA ASP A 126 -21.58 10.32 25.88
C ASP A 126 -20.32 9.59 26.36
N SER A 127 -19.34 9.41 25.47
CA SER A 127 -18.12 8.65 25.78
C SER A 127 -17.01 9.58 26.27
N LYS A 128 -16.27 9.16 27.30
CA LYS A 128 -15.14 9.96 27.83
C LYS A 128 -13.98 10.06 26.86
N LYS A 129 -13.81 9.05 25.99
CA LYS A 129 -12.76 8.96 24.99
C LYS A 129 -13.30 8.29 23.74
N VAL A 130 -13.29 9.00 22.61
CA VAL A 130 -13.62 8.42 21.30
C VAL A 130 -12.39 8.56 20.41
N VAL A 131 -11.97 7.44 19.85
CA VAL A 131 -10.79 7.34 18.99
C VAL A 131 -11.23 6.86 17.62
N ALA A 132 -10.74 7.52 16.57
CA ALA A 132 -10.96 7.10 15.19
C ALA A 132 -9.63 6.75 14.53
N TRP A 133 -9.60 5.64 13.81
CA TRP A 133 -8.51 5.30 12.91
C TRP A 133 -9.08 4.96 11.54
N ASP A 134 -8.46 5.49 10.49
CA ASP A 134 -8.78 5.16 9.10
C ASP A 134 -7.48 5.08 8.31
N PRO A 135 -7.29 4.08 7.41
CA PRO A 135 -6.10 3.98 6.59
C PRO A 135 -5.96 5.15 5.61
N ASP A 136 -7.06 5.74 5.13
CA ASP A 136 -7.06 6.83 4.16
C ASP A 136 -6.76 8.21 4.81
N PRO A 137 -5.67 8.89 4.39
CA PRO A 137 -5.38 10.25 4.83
C PRO A 137 -6.53 11.25 4.63
N LEU A 138 -7.34 11.10 3.56
CA LEU A 138 -8.46 12.00 3.29
C LEU A 138 -9.58 11.82 4.32
N MET A 139 -9.95 10.57 4.64
CA MET A 139 -10.93 10.28 5.69
C MET A 139 -10.45 10.80 7.05
N ARG A 140 -9.16 10.63 7.38
CA ARG A 140 -8.57 11.24 8.58
C ARG A 140 -8.77 12.76 8.62
N GLY A 141 -8.58 13.46 7.49
CA GLY A 141 -8.84 14.90 7.39
C GLY A 141 -10.33 15.30 7.53
N VAL A 142 -11.28 14.39 7.24
CA VAL A 142 -12.71 14.59 7.53
C VAL A 142 -12.98 14.40 9.02
N LEU A 143 -12.45 13.32 9.61
CA LEU A 143 -12.60 12.98 11.03
C LEU A 143 -12.01 14.06 11.95
N GLU A 144 -10.88 14.67 11.56
CA GLU A 144 -10.22 15.75 12.32
C GLU A 144 -11.08 17.01 12.46
N LYS A 145 -12.12 17.17 11.63
CA LYS A 145 -13.07 18.29 11.72
C LYS A 145 -14.21 18.04 12.71
N LEU A 146 -14.35 16.81 13.20
CA LEU A 146 -15.41 16.45 14.14
C LEU A 146 -14.97 16.75 15.58
N ASP A 147 -15.86 17.35 16.36
CA ASP A 147 -15.60 17.67 17.76
C ASP A 147 -15.59 16.40 18.65
N GLY A 148 -14.69 16.36 19.63
CA GLY A 148 -14.66 15.31 20.65
C GLY A 148 -14.03 13.99 20.23
N ILE A 149 -13.36 13.93 19.07
CA ILE A 149 -12.75 12.71 18.52
C ILE A 149 -11.22 12.84 18.46
N GLU A 150 -10.51 11.82 18.94
CA GLU A 150 -9.07 11.67 18.81
C GLU A 150 -8.75 10.86 17.54
N VAL A 151 -8.24 11.51 16.49
CA VAL A 151 -7.84 10.83 15.25
C VAL A 151 -6.39 10.37 15.34
N ILE A 152 -6.15 9.08 15.10
CA ILE A 152 -4.81 8.48 15.11
C ILE A 152 -4.27 8.38 13.68
N ALA A 153 -3.11 9.01 13.44
CA ALA A 153 -2.44 8.96 12.14
C ALA A 153 -1.57 7.70 11.92
N ASN A 154 -1.08 7.09 13.00
CA ASN A 154 -0.28 5.87 12.96
C ASN A 154 -1.16 4.62 13.03
N ASP A 155 -0.63 3.45 12.65
CA ASP A 155 -1.34 2.18 12.80
C ASP A 155 -1.64 1.88 14.28
N VAL A 156 -2.92 1.89 14.63
CA VAL A 156 -3.43 1.64 15.99
C VAL A 156 -3.15 0.20 16.45
N LEU A 157 -2.97 -0.73 15.53
CA LEU A 157 -2.75 -2.15 15.83
C LEU A 157 -1.30 -2.47 16.22
N THR A 158 -0.33 -1.60 15.93
CA THR A 158 1.11 -1.86 16.15
C THR A 158 1.75 -0.92 17.18
N SER A 159 1.06 0.12 17.63
CA SER A 159 1.63 1.11 18.58
C SER A 159 1.83 0.56 19.99
N GLY A 160 0.99 -0.40 20.44
CA GLY A 160 0.92 -0.88 21.82
C GLY A 160 0.46 0.18 22.84
N GLU A 161 0.13 1.40 22.39
CA GLU A 161 -0.31 2.52 23.24
C GLU A 161 -1.70 2.27 23.84
N PHE A 162 -2.52 1.46 23.16
CA PHE A 162 -3.93 1.27 23.47
C PHE A 162 -4.27 -0.13 23.99
N ASP A 163 -3.28 -0.89 24.45
CA ASP A 163 -3.51 -2.22 25.04
C ASP A 163 -4.48 -2.13 26.22
N GLY A 164 -5.62 -2.83 26.12
CA GLY A 164 -6.69 -2.80 27.12
C GLY A 164 -7.32 -1.42 27.35
N ALA A 165 -7.28 -0.52 26.36
CA ALA A 165 -7.80 0.84 26.51
C ALA A 165 -9.30 0.98 26.25
N PHE A 166 -9.89 0.11 25.42
CA PHE A 166 -11.25 0.32 24.89
C PHE A 166 -12.30 -0.58 25.54
N ASP A 167 -13.48 0.00 25.80
CA ASP A 167 -14.69 -0.72 26.21
C ASP A 167 -15.47 -1.25 25.00
N LEU A 168 -15.37 -0.55 23.87
CA LEU A 168 -16.03 -0.86 22.60
C LEU A 168 -15.06 -0.62 21.43
N ILE A 169 -15.00 -1.58 20.51
CA ILE A 169 -14.38 -1.43 19.19
C ILE A 169 -15.47 -1.63 18.12
N ILE A 170 -15.53 -0.74 17.14
CA ILE A 170 -16.47 -0.76 16.02
C ILE A 170 -15.70 -1.06 14.72
N LEU A 171 -16.15 -2.05 13.96
CA LEU A 171 -15.75 -2.31 12.58
C LEU A 171 -17.00 -2.28 11.70
N SER A 172 -17.19 -1.19 10.97
CA SER A 172 -18.35 -1.01 10.08
C SER A 172 -17.90 -1.07 8.62
N HIS A 173 -18.19 -2.16 7.93
CA HIS A 173 -17.75 -2.42 6.56
C HIS A 173 -16.23 -2.44 6.37
N VAL A 174 -15.56 -3.16 7.27
CA VAL A 174 -14.09 -3.31 7.29
C VAL A 174 -13.68 -4.77 7.30
N PHE A 175 -14.49 -5.65 7.90
CA PHE A 175 -14.09 -7.02 8.20
C PHE A 175 -14.11 -7.94 6.97
N GLU A 176 -15.01 -7.69 6.02
CA GLU A 176 -15.13 -8.34 4.70
C GLU A 176 -13.94 -8.09 3.77
N HIS A 177 -13.14 -7.08 4.12
CA HIS A 177 -12.07 -6.51 3.32
C HIS A 177 -10.67 -6.89 3.81
N LEU A 178 -10.55 -7.48 5.01
CA LEU A 178 -9.26 -7.82 5.60
C LEU A 178 -8.60 -8.98 4.85
N SER A 179 -7.29 -8.89 4.62
CA SER A 179 -6.48 -10.01 4.10
C SER A 179 -6.41 -11.17 5.10
N ASP A 180 -6.17 -10.85 6.37
CA ASP A 180 -6.08 -11.81 7.48
C ASP A 180 -6.99 -11.38 8.64
N PRO A 181 -8.29 -11.75 8.60
CA PRO A 181 -9.26 -11.35 9.62
C PRO A 181 -8.91 -11.89 11.01
N ARG A 182 -8.25 -13.05 11.11
CA ARG A 182 -7.93 -13.69 12.41
C ARG A 182 -6.76 -13.01 13.11
N VAL A 183 -5.73 -12.61 12.38
CA VAL A 183 -4.63 -11.80 12.93
C VAL A 183 -5.16 -10.45 13.41
N THR A 184 -6.01 -9.80 12.62
CA THR A 184 -6.62 -8.53 13.01
C THR A 184 -7.49 -8.68 14.26
N LEU A 185 -8.33 -9.72 14.35
CA LEU A 185 -9.10 -10.03 15.57
C LEU A 185 -8.21 -10.18 16.80
N ALA A 186 -7.06 -10.85 16.67
CA ALA A 186 -6.12 -11.00 17.78
C ALA A 186 -5.55 -9.67 18.26
N LYS A 187 -5.22 -8.75 17.33
CA LYS A 187 -4.75 -7.41 17.67
C LYS A 187 -5.86 -6.57 18.32
N LEU A 188 -7.07 -6.59 17.77
CA LEU A 188 -8.23 -5.90 18.35
C LEU A 188 -8.59 -6.42 19.75
N ALA A 189 -8.46 -7.73 19.98
CA ALA A 189 -8.62 -8.32 21.29
C ALA A 189 -7.60 -7.76 22.30
N ALA A 190 -6.36 -7.46 21.89
CA ALA A 190 -5.36 -6.86 22.77
C ALA A 190 -5.75 -5.42 23.18
N LEU A 191 -6.37 -4.66 22.28
CA LEU A 191 -6.81 -3.28 22.53
C LEU A 191 -8.06 -3.19 23.43
N LEU A 192 -8.91 -4.23 23.42
CA LEU A 192 -10.10 -4.30 24.27
C LEU A 192 -9.79 -4.60 25.73
N LYS A 193 -10.51 -3.96 26.64
CA LYS A 193 -10.60 -4.37 28.05
C LYS A 193 -11.21 -5.77 28.16
N GLU A 194 -10.91 -6.46 29.25
CA GLU A 194 -11.56 -7.74 29.57
C GLU A 194 -13.09 -7.56 29.65
N GLY A 195 -13.85 -8.39 28.94
CA GLY A 195 -15.31 -8.23 28.80
C GLY A 195 -15.75 -7.03 27.95
N GLY A 196 -14.82 -6.38 27.26
CA GLY A 196 -15.08 -5.35 26.25
C GLY A 196 -15.81 -5.91 25.03
N VAL A 197 -16.42 -5.00 24.28
CA VAL A 197 -17.33 -5.32 23.18
C VAL A 197 -16.63 -5.07 21.85
N LEU A 198 -16.67 -6.06 20.96
CA LEU A 198 -16.34 -5.92 19.55
C LEU A 198 -17.64 -5.94 18.76
N PHE A 199 -17.93 -4.85 18.05
CA PHE A 199 -19.04 -4.75 17.12
C PHE A 199 -18.52 -4.85 15.68
N ILE A 200 -19.15 -5.70 14.87
CA ILE A 200 -18.84 -5.88 13.45
C ILE A 200 -20.13 -5.74 12.64
N GLU A 201 -20.15 -4.83 11.67
CA GLU A 201 -21.16 -4.76 10.62
C GLU A 201 -20.53 -5.09 9.27
N VAL A 202 -21.10 -6.05 8.53
CA VAL A 202 -20.68 -6.45 7.18
C VAL A 202 -21.91 -6.70 6.30
N PRO A 203 -21.79 -6.71 4.96
CA PRO A 203 -22.84 -7.14 4.05
C PRO A 203 -23.25 -8.60 4.30
N TYR A 204 -24.55 -8.90 4.11
CA TYR A 204 -25.03 -10.27 4.04
C TYR A 204 -24.84 -10.81 2.62
N GLU A 205 -23.95 -11.80 2.47
CA GLU A 205 -23.54 -12.33 1.17
C GLU A 205 -23.61 -13.85 1.15
N SER A 206 -24.82 -14.38 0.95
CA SER A 206 -24.99 -15.80 0.62
C SER A 206 -24.41 -16.11 -0.77
N PRO A 207 -24.08 -17.38 -1.09
CA PRO A 207 -23.58 -17.73 -2.41
C PRO A 207 -24.48 -17.25 -3.56
N GLN A 208 -25.80 -17.24 -3.36
CA GLN A 208 -26.73 -16.71 -4.38
C GLN A 208 -26.59 -15.19 -4.53
N VAL A 209 -26.56 -14.44 -3.43
CA VAL A 209 -26.38 -12.98 -3.46
C VAL A 209 -25.06 -12.60 -4.14
N VAL A 210 -23.98 -13.36 -3.89
CA VAL A 210 -22.69 -13.15 -4.56
C VAL A 210 -22.79 -13.38 -6.07
N ARG A 211 -23.50 -14.43 -6.52
CA ARG A 211 -23.76 -14.65 -7.96
C ARG A 211 -24.54 -13.47 -8.55
N ASP A 212 -25.58 -13.01 -7.86
CA ASP A 212 -26.42 -11.91 -8.33
C ASP A 212 -25.64 -10.60 -8.43
N ILE A 213 -24.82 -10.29 -7.42
CA ILE A 213 -23.89 -9.15 -7.43
C ILE A 213 -22.94 -9.23 -8.63
N ALA A 214 -22.28 -10.38 -8.84
CA ALA A 214 -21.33 -10.54 -9.93
C ALA A 214 -21.98 -10.45 -11.33
N LEU A 215 -23.27 -10.76 -11.45
CA LEU A 215 -24.02 -10.65 -12.70
C LEU A 215 -24.50 -9.22 -12.99
N HIS A 216 -24.87 -8.45 -11.97
CA HIS A 216 -25.57 -7.17 -12.13
C HIS A 216 -24.70 -5.94 -11.87
N LEU A 217 -23.63 -6.06 -11.07
CA LEU A 217 -22.73 -4.95 -10.80
C LEU A 217 -21.53 -4.97 -11.74
N LYS A 218 -21.41 -3.92 -12.56
CA LYS A 218 -20.28 -3.71 -13.48
C LYS A 218 -18.98 -3.33 -12.76
N THR A 219 -19.08 -2.81 -11.54
CA THR A 219 -17.99 -2.51 -10.62
C THR A 219 -18.14 -3.43 -9.42
N GLY A 220 -17.09 -4.15 -9.02
CA GLY A 220 -17.19 -5.07 -7.90
C GLY A 220 -17.26 -4.35 -6.55
N THR A 221 -17.28 -5.13 -5.46
CA THR A 221 -17.47 -4.64 -4.09
C THR A 221 -16.16 -4.52 -3.31
N GLY A 222 -15.06 -5.09 -3.80
CA GLY A 222 -13.78 -5.17 -3.11
C GLY A 222 -13.75 -6.19 -1.96
N HIS A 223 -14.77 -7.05 -1.83
CA HIS A 223 -14.83 -8.02 -0.73
C HIS A 223 -13.91 -9.22 -0.97
N VAL A 224 -13.12 -9.55 0.05
CA VAL A 224 -12.31 -10.77 0.10
C VAL A 224 -13.10 -11.90 0.73
N PHE A 225 -13.88 -11.59 1.77
CA PHE A 225 -14.69 -12.53 2.52
C PHE A 225 -16.17 -12.19 2.40
N HIS A 226 -16.98 -13.19 2.06
CA HIS A 226 -18.42 -13.04 1.81
C HIS A 226 -19.18 -13.75 2.93
N PHE A 227 -19.76 -12.97 3.85
CA PHE A 227 -20.25 -13.49 5.11
C PHE A 227 -21.76 -13.75 5.12
N ASN A 228 -22.14 -14.86 5.76
CA ASN A 228 -23.48 -15.08 6.26
C ASN A 228 -23.45 -15.15 7.79
N ARG A 229 -24.63 -15.25 8.43
CA ARG A 229 -24.74 -15.27 9.91
C ARG A 229 -23.86 -16.35 10.56
N VAL A 230 -23.77 -17.53 9.95
CA VAL A 230 -23.04 -18.68 10.48
C VAL A 230 -21.53 -18.49 10.30
N THR A 231 -21.10 -18.05 9.12
CA THR A 231 -19.67 -17.93 8.78
C THR A 231 -19.01 -16.76 9.49
N LEU A 232 -19.71 -15.62 9.64
CA LEU A 232 -19.22 -14.49 10.44
C LEU A 232 -19.00 -14.91 11.90
N LYS A 233 -20.01 -15.54 12.51
CA LYS A 233 -19.91 -16.05 13.87
C LYS A 233 -18.72 -17.00 14.04
N ARG A 234 -18.60 -17.99 13.15
CA ARG A 234 -17.51 -18.98 13.21
C ARG A 234 -16.14 -18.34 13.02
N MET A 235 -16.00 -17.37 12.12
CA MET A 235 -14.74 -16.66 11.90
C MET A 235 -14.27 -15.94 13.16
N VAL A 236 -15.18 -15.21 13.82
CA VAL A 236 -14.84 -14.43 15.01
C VAL A 236 -14.59 -15.31 16.25
N GLU A 237 -15.31 -16.42 16.38
CA GLU A 237 -15.15 -17.36 17.51
C GLU A 237 -13.99 -18.36 17.31
N ALA A 238 -13.39 -18.45 16.12
CA ALA A 238 -12.44 -19.50 15.73
C ALA A 238 -11.24 -19.65 16.69
N ASP A 239 -10.73 -18.53 17.21
CA ASP A 239 -9.57 -18.50 18.12
C ASP A 239 -9.95 -18.48 19.61
N GLY A 240 -11.26 -18.47 19.92
CA GLY A 240 -11.76 -18.41 21.29
C GLY A 240 -11.48 -17.09 22.02
N LEU A 241 -10.99 -16.07 21.32
CA LEU A 241 -10.76 -14.73 21.87
C LEU A 241 -12.06 -13.96 22.10
N PHE A 242 -13.08 -14.29 21.31
CA PHE A 242 -14.38 -13.66 21.34
C PHE A 242 -15.48 -14.72 21.42
N LYS A 243 -16.60 -14.34 22.03
CA LYS A 243 -17.85 -15.10 22.03
C LYS A 243 -18.95 -14.22 21.48
N SER A 244 -19.75 -14.73 20.55
CA SER A 244 -20.90 -13.99 20.01
C SER A 244 -22.01 -13.88 21.06
N GLU A 245 -22.53 -12.67 21.25
CA GLU A 245 -23.80 -12.45 21.95
C GLU A 245 -24.96 -12.45 20.96
N ALA A 246 -24.79 -11.77 19.81
CA ALA A 246 -25.75 -11.82 18.71
C ALA A 246 -25.05 -11.68 17.36
N VAL A 247 -25.61 -12.34 16.34
CA VAL A 247 -25.32 -12.09 14.92
C VAL A 247 -26.64 -12.08 14.17
N THR A 248 -27.08 -10.90 13.77
CA THR A 248 -28.41 -10.66 13.23
C THR A 248 -28.34 -10.00 11.86
N GLN A 249 -29.28 -10.37 11.00
CA GLN A 249 -29.44 -9.75 9.69
C GLN A 249 -30.40 -8.56 9.82
N CYS A 250 -30.03 -7.42 9.26
CA CYS A 250 -30.67 -6.13 9.47
C CYS A 250 -30.71 -5.30 8.17
N GLY A 251 -31.46 -4.20 8.18
CA GLY A 251 -31.55 -3.27 7.06
C GLY A 251 -32.65 -3.63 6.05
N SER A 252 -32.69 -2.89 4.95
CA SER A 252 -33.66 -3.09 3.86
C SER A 252 -33.38 -4.38 3.07
N PRO A 253 -34.41 -5.00 2.44
CA PRO A 253 -34.21 -6.14 1.55
C PRO A 253 -33.31 -5.85 0.35
N ALA A 254 -32.61 -6.87 -0.14
CA ALA A 254 -31.74 -6.75 -1.32
C ALA A 254 -32.48 -6.27 -2.59
N SER A 255 -33.76 -6.59 -2.74
CA SER A 255 -34.58 -6.10 -3.85
C SER A 255 -34.72 -4.58 -3.86
N ASP A 256 -34.85 -3.94 -2.70
CA ASP A 256 -34.93 -2.47 -2.62
C ASP A 256 -33.60 -1.80 -3.00
N PHE A 257 -32.46 -2.46 -2.72
CA PHE A 257 -31.15 -1.99 -3.14
C PHE A 257 -30.99 -2.05 -4.67
N LEU A 258 -31.41 -3.15 -5.28
CA LEU A 258 -31.34 -3.36 -6.74
C LEU A 258 -32.31 -2.45 -7.51
N ASP A 259 -33.50 -2.16 -6.96
CA ASP A 259 -34.55 -1.41 -7.66
C ASP A 259 -34.48 0.12 -7.48
N LYS A 260 -34.03 0.63 -6.32
CA LYS A 260 -34.18 2.06 -5.95
C LYS A 260 -32.88 2.83 -5.76
N GLY A 261 -31.73 2.18 -5.81
CA GLY A 261 -30.39 2.80 -5.83
C GLY A 261 -29.96 3.60 -4.57
N GLU A 262 -30.85 4.26 -3.81
CA GLU A 262 -30.43 5.27 -2.82
C GLU A 262 -31.29 5.38 -1.54
N ALA A 263 -32.31 4.52 -1.33
CA ALA A 263 -33.15 4.57 -0.13
C ALA A 263 -32.89 3.38 0.82
N LEU A 264 -31.63 3.17 1.22
CA LEU A 264 -31.30 2.22 2.28
C LEU A 264 -31.70 2.84 3.63
N ASP A 265 -32.58 2.17 4.37
CA ASP A 265 -32.92 2.61 5.72
C ASP A 265 -32.05 1.88 6.74
N PRO A 266 -31.04 2.54 7.34
CA PRO A 266 -30.20 1.92 8.34
C PRO A 266 -30.93 1.57 9.64
N ASP A 267 -32.10 2.16 9.85
CA ASP A 267 -32.93 2.01 11.04
C ASP A 267 -33.88 0.82 10.95
N ALA A 268 -34.01 0.17 9.79
CA ALA A 268 -34.71 -1.09 9.65
C ALA A 268 -34.03 -2.14 10.54
N GLY A 269 -34.72 -2.54 11.62
CA GLY A 269 -34.22 -3.45 12.65
C GLY A 269 -33.95 -4.86 12.14
N ASP A 270 -34.22 -5.87 12.97
CA ASP A 270 -34.05 -7.26 12.59
C ASP A 270 -34.92 -7.60 11.36
N ASN A 271 -34.26 -7.93 10.26
CA ASN A 271 -34.89 -8.26 9.00
C ASN A 271 -34.20 -9.48 8.38
N PRO A 272 -34.87 -10.64 8.25
CA PRO A 272 -34.29 -11.85 7.69
C PRO A 272 -33.90 -11.71 6.20
N ASP A 273 -34.43 -10.70 5.51
CA ASP A 273 -34.09 -10.38 4.13
C ASP A 273 -33.12 -9.20 4.01
N GLY A 274 -32.70 -8.63 5.15
CA GLY A 274 -31.87 -7.43 5.21
C GLY A 274 -30.48 -7.61 4.60
N ILE A 275 -29.93 -6.54 4.02
CA ILE A 275 -28.64 -6.59 3.34
C ILE A 275 -27.41 -6.53 4.26
N TRP A 276 -27.58 -6.33 5.56
CA TRP A 276 -26.46 -6.22 6.51
C TRP A 276 -26.49 -7.32 7.57
N LEU A 277 -25.31 -7.66 8.08
CA LEU A 277 -25.11 -8.45 9.27
C LEU A 277 -24.51 -7.57 10.36
N ARG A 278 -25.18 -7.52 11.52
CA ARG A 278 -24.68 -6.88 12.73
C ARG A 278 -24.33 -7.94 13.77
N GLY A 279 -23.07 -7.96 14.18
CA GLY A 279 -22.53 -8.87 15.17
C GLY A 279 -22.02 -8.13 16.41
N VAL A 280 -22.39 -8.61 17.59
CA VAL A 280 -21.82 -8.19 18.88
C VAL A 280 -21.10 -9.36 19.50
N PHE A 281 -19.82 -9.14 19.81
CA PHE A 281 -18.93 -10.16 20.34
C PHE A 281 -18.26 -9.65 21.62
N ILE A 282 -18.15 -10.51 22.63
CA ILE A 282 -17.57 -10.18 23.92
C ILE A 282 -16.19 -10.82 24.03
N LYS A 283 -15.19 -10.00 24.34
CA LYS A 283 -13.83 -10.48 24.62
C LYS A 283 -13.86 -11.47 25.78
N GLN A 284 -13.30 -12.65 25.56
CA GLN A 284 -13.18 -13.69 26.57
C GLN A 284 -11.95 -13.47 27.44
N LYS A 285 -12.04 -13.90 28.70
CA LYS A 285 -10.89 -13.87 29.62
C LYS A 285 -9.77 -14.74 29.06
N SER A 286 -8.62 -14.11 28.86
CA SER A 286 -7.38 -14.79 28.54
C SER A 286 -7.02 -15.75 29.69
N ALA A 287 -7.33 -17.04 29.59
CA ALA A 287 -6.84 -18.02 30.55
C ALA A 287 -5.29 -18.05 30.47
N PRO A 288 -4.56 -18.01 31.59
CA PRO A 288 -3.12 -18.21 31.56
C PRO A 288 -2.84 -19.60 30.98
N VAL A 289 -2.03 -19.66 29.92
CA VAL A 289 -1.62 -20.94 29.31
C VAL A 289 -0.86 -21.75 30.36
N SER A 290 -1.46 -22.81 30.86
CA SER A 290 -0.84 -23.78 31.76
C SER A 290 -0.10 -24.84 30.96
N SER A 291 0.84 -25.55 31.60
CA SER A 291 1.55 -26.67 30.96
C SER A 291 0.61 -27.80 30.49
N ARG A 292 -0.60 -27.91 31.07
CA ARG A 292 -1.64 -28.86 30.65
C ARG A 292 -2.40 -28.41 29.41
N ASP A 293 -2.43 -27.11 29.09
CA ASP A 293 -3.12 -26.59 27.90
C ASP A 293 -2.34 -26.89 26.60
N LEU A 294 -1.09 -27.36 26.69
CA LEU A 294 -0.34 -27.84 25.53
C LEU A 294 -0.68 -29.30 25.18
N ASP A 295 -1.41 -30.00 26.04
CA ASP A 295 -1.79 -31.39 25.81
C ASP A 295 -2.92 -31.48 24.78
N ASP A 296 -3.83 -30.50 24.73
CA ASP A 296 -4.93 -30.41 23.76
C ASP A 296 -4.69 -29.41 22.62
N ASP A 297 -5.48 -29.58 21.57
CA ASP A 297 -5.31 -28.91 20.29
C ASP A 297 -5.77 -27.44 20.31
N ALA A 298 -6.62 -27.06 21.26
CA ALA A 298 -7.14 -25.70 21.44
C ALA A 298 -6.16 -24.82 22.22
N GLY A 299 -5.49 -25.36 23.24
CA GLY A 299 -4.46 -24.62 23.95
C GLY A 299 -3.16 -24.48 23.15
N ARG A 300 -2.80 -25.46 22.29
CA ARG A 300 -1.74 -25.29 21.27
C ARG A 300 -2.06 -24.17 20.27
N ARG A 301 -3.34 -23.94 19.93
CA ARG A 301 -3.79 -22.81 19.08
C ARG A 301 -3.61 -21.48 19.77
N ARG A 302 -4.06 -21.34 21.01
CA ARG A 302 -3.90 -20.10 21.80
C ARG A 302 -2.42 -19.74 22.00
N PHE A 303 -1.58 -20.73 22.31
CA PHE A 303 -0.14 -20.52 22.48
C PHE A 303 0.54 -20.08 21.17
N SER A 304 0.21 -20.73 20.04
CA SER A 304 0.77 -20.36 18.72
C SER A 304 0.36 -18.95 18.29
N ALA A 305 -0.86 -18.51 18.57
CA ALA A 305 -1.32 -17.15 18.30
C ALA A 305 -0.54 -16.12 19.13
N LEU A 306 -0.38 -16.37 20.44
CA LEU A 306 0.42 -15.53 21.35
C LEU A 306 1.91 -15.42 20.93
N VAL A 307 2.49 -16.52 20.42
CA VAL A 307 3.87 -16.54 19.90
C VAL A 307 3.98 -15.75 18.60
N ASN A 308 3.03 -15.90 17.68
CA ASN A 308 3.01 -15.13 16.43
C ASN A 308 2.82 -13.63 16.67
N MET A 309 2.04 -13.24 17.67
CA MET A 309 1.90 -11.84 18.11
C MET A 309 3.22 -11.22 18.62
N SER A 310 4.19 -12.03 19.06
CA SER A 310 5.47 -11.55 19.59
C SER A 310 6.58 -11.44 18.52
N LEU A 311 6.29 -11.83 17.27
CA LEU A 311 7.28 -12.09 16.21
C LEU A 311 7.31 -11.02 15.10
N GLU A 312 7.32 -9.73 15.44
CA GLU A 312 7.37 -8.68 14.41
C GLU A 312 8.78 -8.36 13.89
N SER A 313 9.87 -8.74 14.57
CA SER A 313 11.23 -8.49 14.03
C SER A 313 11.76 -9.67 13.19
N ALA A 314 12.21 -9.38 11.97
CA ALA A 314 12.86 -10.35 11.07
C ALA A 314 14.10 -11.01 11.73
N SER A 315 14.76 -10.31 12.66
CA SER A 315 15.88 -10.82 13.46
C SER A 315 15.43 -11.82 14.54
N LEU A 316 14.28 -11.64 15.19
CA LEU A 316 13.71 -12.63 16.12
C LEU A 316 13.25 -13.89 15.39
N ARG A 317 12.63 -13.75 14.21
CA ARG A 317 12.20 -14.90 13.41
C ARG A 317 13.37 -15.82 13.05
N SER A 318 14.53 -15.25 12.71
CA SER A 318 15.76 -16.02 12.42
C SER A 318 16.30 -16.75 13.64
N VAL A 319 16.35 -16.09 14.80
CA VAL A 319 16.86 -16.67 16.05
C VAL A 319 15.91 -17.76 16.57
N LEU A 320 14.60 -17.51 16.58
CA LEU A 320 13.61 -18.48 17.04
C LEU A 320 13.42 -19.63 16.05
N ARG A 321 13.52 -19.42 14.73
CA ARG A 321 13.52 -20.52 13.74
C ARG A 321 14.74 -21.44 13.91
N LYS A 322 15.89 -20.93 14.38
CA LYS A 322 17.06 -21.76 14.76
C LYS A 322 16.86 -22.54 16.07
N VAL A 323 16.23 -21.91 17.06
CA VAL A 323 15.92 -22.54 18.36
C VAL A 323 14.80 -23.59 18.23
N TYR A 324 13.74 -23.30 17.49
CA TYR A 324 12.60 -24.19 17.26
C TYR A 324 12.85 -25.24 16.17
N GLY A 325 13.66 -24.95 15.14
CA GLY A 325 14.05 -25.94 14.14
C GLY A 325 14.85 -27.10 14.72
N SER A 326 15.51 -26.89 15.86
CA SER A 326 16.20 -27.94 16.62
C SER A 326 15.23 -28.75 17.48
N PHE A 327 14.12 -28.16 17.92
CA PHE A 327 13.11 -28.80 18.78
C PHE A 327 12.10 -29.63 17.97
N LEU A 328 11.66 -29.12 16.81
CA LEU A 328 10.76 -29.83 15.89
C LEU A 328 11.44 -31.03 15.22
N ASN A 329 12.74 -30.93 14.88
CA ASN A 329 13.49 -32.07 14.33
C ASN A 329 13.63 -33.25 15.29
N VAL A 330 13.57 -33.01 16.61
CA VAL A 330 13.61 -34.06 17.64
C VAL A 330 12.25 -34.76 17.78
N ILE A 331 11.16 -34.04 17.48
CA ILE A 331 9.79 -34.57 17.56
C ILE A 331 9.36 -35.24 16.24
N GLU A 332 9.80 -34.71 15.09
CA GLU A 332 9.34 -35.15 13.77
C GLU A 332 10.21 -36.26 13.12
N ARG A 333 11.36 -36.61 13.71
CA ARG A 333 12.20 -37.74 13.24
C ARG A 333 12.59 -38.69 14.37
N PRO A 334 11.68 -39.59 14.81
CA PRO A 334 11.94 -40.55 15.87
C PRO A 334 13.08 -41.53 15.56
N SER A 335 13.46 -41.69 14.28
CA SER A 335 14.47 -42.63 13.82
C SER A 335 15.92 -42.18 14.05
N ALA A 336 16.17 -40.92 14.42
CA ALA A 336 17.52 -40.39 14.60
C ALA A 336 18.10 -40.58 16.01
N TYR A 337 17.28 -40.97 17.01
CA TYR A 337 17.68 -41.09 18.41
C TYR A 337 17.03 -42.30 19.10
N PRO A 338 17.67 -43.49 19.04
CA PRO A 338 17.09 -44.74 19.53
C PRO A 338 16.65 -44.72 21.01
N GLY A 339 17.34 -43.94 21.87
CA GLY A 339 17.02 -43.85 23.30
C GLY A 339 15.81 -42.97 23.65
N VAL A 340 15.24 -42.23 22.70
CA VAL A 340 14.04 -41.39 22.94
C VAL A 340 12.75 -42.21 22.83
N ARG A 341 12.76 -43.26 22.01
CA ARG A 341 11.61 -44.15 21.82
C ARG A 341 11.34 -45.01 23.07
N GLU A 342 12.40 -45.53 23.68
CA GLU A 342 12.33 -46.28 24.95
C GLU A 342 11.86 -45.43 26.13
N ALA A 343 12.01 -44.10 26.07
CA ALA A 343 11.55 -43.17 27.11
C ALA A 343 10.09 -42.69 26.91
N ILE A 344 9.51 -42.87 25.71
CA ILE A 344 8.14 -42.47 25.37
C ILE A 344 7.17 -43.65 25.55
N ASP A 345 7.62 -44.88 25.34
CA ASP A 345 6.78 -46.09 25.42
C ASP A 345 6.62 -46.66 26.84
N ASP A 346 7.28 -46.07 27.86
CA ASP A 346 7.15 -46.49 29.26
C ASP A 346 6.15 -45.57 29.99
N GLU A 347 4.88 -45.99 30.07
CA GLU A 347 3.74 -45.27 30.67
C GLU A 347 3.91 -44.90 32.17
N GLY A 348 5.06 -45.18 32.78
CA GLY A 348 5.37 -44.90 34.19
C GLY A 348 6.41 -43.81 34.45
N ALA A 349 7.12 -43.28 33.45
CA ALA A 349 8.27 -42.40 33.70
C ALA A 349 8.28 -41.18 32.78
N ALA A 350 7.48 -40.16 33.12
CA ALA A 350 7.78 -38.79 32.71
C ALA A 350 9.14 -38.41 33.33
N SER A 351 10.23 -38.73 32.63
CA SER A 351 11.56 -38.46 33.11
C SER A 351 11.68 -36.96 33.36
N ALA A 352 12.12 -36.61 34.56
CA ALA A 352 12.37 -35.25 35.04
C ALA A 352 13.06 -34.29 34.02
N PRO A 353 13.90 -34.74 33.06
CA PRO A 353 14.56 -33.85 32.10
C PRO A 353 13.60 -33.10 31.16
N LEU A 354 12.49 -33.71 30.70
CA LEU A 354 11.61 -33.08 29.71
C LEU A 354 10.73 -31.98 30.34
N LYS A 355 10.24 -32.22 31.57
CA LYS A 355 9.56 -31.20 32.39
C LYS A 355 10.50 -30.04 32.73
N GLY A 356 11.75 -30.35 33.09
CA GLY A 356 12.77 -29.32 33.39
C GLY A 356 13.06 -28.41 32.19
N LEU A 357 13.19 -28.97 30.99
CA LEU A 357 13.42 -28.19 29.77
C LEU A 357 12.22 -27.29 29.39
N VAL A 358 10.99 -27.77 29.57
CA VAL A 358 9.77 -27.00 29.32
C VAL A 358 9.59 -25.90 30.36
N GLU A 359 9.87 -26.18 31.64
CA GLU A 359 9.84 -25.18 32.71
C GLU A 359 10.94 -24.12 32.52
N GLU A 360 12.16 -24.50 32.11
CA GLU A 360 13.21 -23.54 31.77
C GLU A 360 12.86 -22.67 30.57
N ALA A 361 12.25 -23.25 29.53
CA ALA A 361 11.79 -22.50 28.36
C ALA A 361 10.67 -21.51 28.72
N LEU A 362 9.69 -21.93 29.53
CA LEU A 362 8.62 -21.06 30.05
C LEU A 362 9.17 -19.96 30.96
N GLN A 363 10.14 -20.28 31.83
CA GLN A 363 10.81 -19.29 32.69
C GLN A 363 11.67 -18.31 31.88
N SER A 364 12.35 -18.79 30.82
CA SER A 364 13.10 -17.94 29.90
C SER A 364 12.17 -17.01 29.12
N PHE A 365 11.07 -17.54 28.59
CA PHE A 365 10.04 -16.75 27.91
C PHE A 365 9.41 -15.70 28.82
N ASN A 366 9.05 -16.07 30.05
CA ASN A 366 8.49 -15.14 31.03
C ASN A 366 9.50 -14.07 31.47
N ARG A 367 10.79 -14.41 31.59
CA ARG A 367 11.87 -13.43 31.85
C ARG A 367 12.03 -12.45 30.69
N THR A 368 12.11 -12.94 29.45
CA THR A 368 12.21 -12.09 28.25
C THR A 368 10.96 -11.23 28.05
N ARG A 369 9.77 -11.72 28.38
CA ARG A 369 8.52 -10.96 28.37
C ARG A 369 8.54 -9.83 29.41
N GLN A 370 8.93 -10.12 30.66
CA GLN A 370 9.04 -9.11 31.72
C GLN A 370 10.10 -8.05 31.40
N GLU A 371 11.21 -8.44 30.78
CA GLU A 371 12.27 -7.53 30.39
C GLU A 371 11.87 -6.62 29.21
N ASN A 372 11.09 -7.15 28.26
CA ASN A 372 10.47 -6.35 27.19
C ASN A 372 9.42 -5.37 27.73
N VAL A 373 8.59 -5.78 28.70
CA VAL A 373 7.63 -4.88 29.36
C VAL A 373 8.38 -3.74 30.07
N ARG A 374 9.46 -4.05 30.81
CA ARG A 374 10.29 -3.03 31.47
C ARG A 374 10.98 -2.08 30.49
N LEU A 375 11.43 -2.58 29.33
CA LEU A 375 12.02 -1.74 28.29
C LEU A 375 10.97 -0.84 27.63
N ARG A 376 9.78 -1.36 27.32
CA ARG A 376 8.65 -0.59 26.79
C ARG A 376 8.18 0.48 27.77
N GLU A 377 8.05 0.16 29.06
CA GLU A 377 7.72 1.14 30.11
C GLU A 377 8.78 2.24 30.26
N ARG A 378 10.07 1.89 30.08
CA ARG A 378 11.15 2.88 30.11
C ARG A 378 11.11 3.78 28.88
N VAL A 379 10.90 3.23 27.69
CA VAL A 379 10.75 4.00 26.44
C VAL A 379 9.52 4.91 26.52
N ALA A 380 8.38 4.39 26.96
CA ALA A 380 7.14 5.17 27.14
C ALA A 380 7.30 6.30 28.17
N LYS A 381 8.04 6.09 29.26
CA LYS A 381 8.38 7.17 30.22
C LYS A 381 9.27 8.24 29.58
N PHE A 382 10.21 7.85 28.72
CA PHE A 382 11.05 8.79 27.99
C PHE A 382 10.26 9.58 26.93
N GLU A 383 9.37 8.93 26.19
CA GLU A 383 8.50 9.56 25.20
C GLU A 383 7.47 10.49 25.86
N ALA A 384 6.88 10.09 26.99
CA ALA A 384 5.98 10.94 27.77
C ALA A 384 6.70 12.20 28.33
N ALA A 385 7.95 12.06 28.76
CA ALA A 385 8.78 13.19 29.18
C ALA A 385 9.12 14.13 28.01
N ALA A 386 9.44 13.57 26.83
CA ALA A 386 9.68 14.35 25.61
C ALA A 386 8.41 15.07 25.12
N LYS A 387 7.25 14.41 25.18
CA LYS A 387 5.95 14.95 24.77
C LYS A 387 5.47 16.04 25.74
N SER A 388 5.66 15.85 27.05
CA SER A 388 5.39 16.89 28.06
C SER A 388 6.29 18.12 27.88
N TYR A 389 7.56 17.92 27.47
CA TYR A 389 8.47 19.02 27.13
C TYR A 389 8.04 19.75 25.85
N GLN A 390 7.56 19.02 24.84
CA GLN A 390 7.03 19.57 23.59
C GLN A 390 5.74 20.38 23.81
N LEU A 391 4.79 19.85 24.59
CA LEU A 391 3.54 20.52 24.97
C LEU A 391 3.78 21.77 25.83
N ALA A 392 4.74 21.74 26.76
CA ALA A 392 5.14 22.92 27.51
C ALA A 392 5.74 24.01 26.59
N ASN A 393 6.49 23.62 25.57
CA ASN A 393 7.05 24.52 24.56
C ASN A 393 5.99 25.10 23.62
N GLU A 394 5.00 24.31 23.22
CA GLU A 394 3.88 24.75 22.39
C GLU A 394 2.97 25.72 23.15
N ARG A 395 2.70 25.47 24.45
CA ARG A 395 2.00 26.40 25.32
C ARG A 395 2.75 27.73 25.45
N LEU A 396 4.05 27.70 25.75
CA LEU A 396 4.88 28.90 25.84
C LEU A 396 4.91 29.67 24.52
N SER A 397 4.98 28.97 23.38
CA SER A 397 4.96 29.57 22.06
C SER A 397 3.58 30.14 21.67
N LYS A 398 2.49 29.55 22.17
CA LYS A 398 1.12 30.03 21.97
C LYS A 398 0.85 31.28 22.83
N ASP A 399 1.30 31.29 24.08
CA ASP A 399 1.22 32.44 24.99
C ASP A 399 2.03 33.63 24.46
N LEU A 400 3.25 33.39 23.96
CA LEU A 400 4.07 34.42 23.31
C LEU A 400 3.44 34.97 22.02
N ARG A 401 2.79 34.12 21.21
CA ARG A 401 2.06 34.55 20.01
C ARG A 401 0.79 35.33 20.36
N GLN A 402 0.10 34.96 21.44
CA GLN A 402 -1.06 35.70 21.92
C GLN A 402 -0.67 37.07 22.48
N GLN A 403 0.40 37.16 23.28
CA GLN A 403 0.97 38.44 23.72
C GLN A 403 1.39 39.31 22.53
N PHE A 404 2.11 38.74 21.56
CA PHE A 404 2.52 39.45 20.35
C PHE A 404 1.33 39.96 19.53
N ASN A 405 0.28 39.14 19.35
CA ASN A 405 -0.91 39.52 18.61
C ASN A 405 -1.79 40.53 19.36
N ALA A 406 -1.77 40.52 20.70
CA ALA A 406 -2.44 41.52 21.52
C ALA A 406 -1.74 42.88 21.45
N GLU A 407 -0.41 42.92 21.59
CA GLU A 407 0.39 44.15 21.40
C GLU A 407 0.29 44.69 19.97
N LYS A 408 0.29 43.81 18.96
CA LYS A 408 0.10 44.18 17.56
C LYS A 408 -1.30 44.77 17.31
N ARG A 409 -2.34 44.23 17.94
CA ARG A 409 -3.70 44.79 17.84
C ARG A 409 -3.81 46.17 18.48
N GLY A 410 -3.25 46.36 19.67
CA GLY A 410 -3.19 47.70 20.30
C GLY A 410 -2.47 48.73 19.42
N LEU A 411 -1.37 48.34 18.77
CA LEU A 411 -0.63 49.22 17.84
C LEU A 411 -1.39 49.52 16.54
N VAL A 412 -2.26 48.61 16.08
CA VAL A 412 -3.10 48.81 14.89
C VAL A 412 -4.32 49.68 15.23
N GLU A 413 -4.89 49.55 16.43
CA GLU A 413 -5.95 50.43 16.94
C GLU A 413 -5.42 51.86 17.21
N ASP A 414 -4.22 51.99 17.76
CA ASP A 414 -3.52 53.28 17.88
C ASP A 414 -3.22 53.92 16.51
N HIS A 415 -2.93 53.09 15.49
CA HIS A 415 -2.72 53.52 14.11
C HIS A 415 -4.03 53.95 13.41
N ALA A 416 -5.16 53.32 13.75
CA ALA A 416 -6.48 53.72 13.26
C ALA A 416 -6.95 55.06 13.85
N ASN A 417 -6.56 55.35 15.10
CA ASN A 417 -6.92 56.61 15.79
C ASN A 417 -6.01 57.82 15.46
N MET A 418 -4.86 57.62 14.80
CA MET A 418 -3.92 58.70 14.41
C MET A 418 -3.83 58.90 12.88
N LEU A 419 -4.97 59.15 12.23
CA LEU A 419 -5.00 59.71 10.87
C LEU A 419 -5.02 61.24 10.90
N SER A 420 -3.89 61.84 11.29
CA SER A 420 -3.46 63.15 10.76
C SER A 420 -1.97 63.39 11.00
N THR A 421 -1.27 63.73 9.93
CA THR A 421 0.12 64.22 9.80
C THR A 421 1.33 63.26 9.97
N GLN A 422 2.01 63.16 8.81
CA GLN A 422 3.44 63.00 8.51
C GLN A 422 4.12 61.60 8.55
N GLN A 423 4.63 61.27 7.35
CA GLN A 423 5.50 60.17 6.89
C GLN A 423 6.65 59.78 7.85
N SER A 424 7.13 60.71 8.68
CA SER A 424 8.21 60.51 9.64
C SER A 424 7.82 59.58 10.80
N LYS A 425 6.53 59.54 11.19
CA LYS A 425 6.03 58.68 12.26
C LYS A 425 5.81 57.23 11.81
N GLN A 426 5.50 57.01 10.53
CA GLN A 426 5.34 55.68 9.93
C GLN A 426 6.66 54.89 9.92
N ASN A 427 7.79 55.59 9.72
CA ASN A 427 9.13 55.01 9.80
C ASN A 427 9.54 54.67 11.24
N ALA A 428 9.09 55.44 12.24
CA ALA A 428 9.32 55.13 13.65
C ALA A 428 8.55 53.86 14.08
N LEU A 429 7.33 53.67 13.58
CA LEU A 429 6.52 52.47 13.85
C LEU A 429 7.14 51.22 13.19
N LYS A 430 7.59 51.31 11.93
CA LYS A 430 8.30 50.22 11.24
C LYS A 430 9.59 49.82 11.98
N ARG A 431 10.33 50.79 12.52
CA ARG A 431 11.53 50.51 13.34
C ARG A 431 11.19 49.80 14.65
N LYS A 432 10.09 50.16 15.32
CA LYS A 432 9.63 49.47 16.54
C LYS A 432 9.19 48.03 16.27
N VAL A 433 8.46 47.79 15.17
CA VAL A 433 8.06 46.43 14.74
C VAL A 433 9.29 45.57 14.45
N PHE A 434 10.26 46.12 13.72
CA PHE A 434 11.51 45.43 13.42
C PHE A 434 12.34 45.11 14.68
N GLN A 435 12.40 46.03 15.66
CA GLN A 435 13.07 45.79 16.94
C GLN A 435 12.39 44.69 17.76
N LEU A 436 11.05 44.58 17.71
CA LEU A 436 10.31 43.50 18.36
C LEU A 436 10.54 42.15 17.67
N GLU A 437 10.60 42.12 16.33
CA GLU A 437 10.93 40.93 15.54
C GLU A 437 12.37 40.45 15.80
N GLU A 438 13.32 41.36 15.94
CA GLU A 438 14.70 41.02 16.34
C GLU A 438 14.78 40.47 17.76
N ARG A 439 14.02 41.05 18.69
CA ARG A 439 13.97 40.56 20.08
C ARG A 439 13.40 39.14 20.14
N LEU A 440 12.34 38.86 19.36
CA LEU A 440 11.78 37.52 19.19
C LEU A 440 12.80 36.55 18.58
N ARG A 441 13.54 36.97 17.53
CA ARG A 441 14.62 36.16 16.92
C ARG A 441 15.74 35.87 17.90
N ARG A 442 16.15 36.83 18.75
CA ARG A 442 17.18 36.61 19.79
C ARG A 442 16.73 35.59 20.83
N THR A 443 15.51 35.68 21.34
CA THR A 443 14.97 34.71 22.30
C THR A 443 14.87 33.30 21.70
N VAL A 444 14.50 33.18 20.41
CA VAL A 444 14.51 31.91 19.66
C VAL A 444 15.92 31.37 19.42
N LYS A 445 16.93 32.24 19.31
CA LYS A 445 18.34 31.84 19.15
C LYS A 445 18.98 31.39 20.47
N GLU A 446 18.60 32.01 21.59
CA GLU A 446 18.97 31.57 22.94
C GLU A 446 18.34 30.20 23.29
N ARG A 447 17.12 29.92 22.79
CA ARG A 447 16.45 28.60 22.85
C ARG A 447 17.28 27.50 22.17
N ASP A 448 17.89 27.76 21.02
CA ASP A 448 18.64 26.75 20.27
C ASP A 448 20.04 26.49 20.89
N LEU A 449 20.63 27.48 21.56
CA LEU A 449 21.89 27.33 22.31
C LEU A 449 21.74 26.44 23.57
N TYR A 450 20.59 26.48 24.25
CA TYR A 450 20.31 25.61 25.41
C TYR A 450 19.91 24.16 25.02
N ARG A 451 19.37 23.97 23.80
CA ARG A 451 19.00 22.65 23.24
C ARG A 451 20.23 21.77 22.97
N ASN A 452 21.36 22.40 22.64
CA ASN A 452 22.61 21.70 22.33
C ASN A 452 23.43 21.28 23.57
N SER A 453 23.26 21.94 24.73
CA SER A 453 24.03 21.60 25.94
C SER A 453 23.46 20.39 26.70
N THR A 454 22.14 20.14 26.62
CA THR A 454 21.47 19.03 27.32
C THR A 454 21.55 17.72 26.53
N SER A 455 21.46 17.80 25.18
CA SER A 455 21.56 16.64 24.29
C SER A 455 22.94 15.95 24.37
N TYR A 456 24.00 16.73 24.66
CA TYR A 456 25.37 16.22 24.83
C TYR A 456 25.58 15.49 26.18
N ARG A 457 24.81 15.81 27.22
CA ARG A 457 24.89 15.14 28.54
C ARG A 457 24.10 13.82 28.58
N ILE A 458 23.03 13.71 27.80
CA ILE A 458 22.15 12.53 27.77
C ILE A 458 22.79 11.37 26.99
N GLY A 459 23.54 11.66 25.92
CA GLY A 459 24.20 10.63 25.10
C GLY A 459 25.30 9.84 25.83
N ARG A 460 25.90 10.40 26.90
CA ARG A 460 26.99 9.75 27.64
C ARG A 460 26.50 8.80 28.75
N PHE A 461 25.23 8.84 29.12
CA PHE A 461 24.67 8.00 30.20
C PHE A 461 24.04 6.69 29.70
N LEU A 462 23.76 6.57 28.39
CA LEU A 462 23.01 5.46 27.79
C LEU A 462 23.87 4.33 27.19
N LEU A 463 25.21 4.43 27.25
CA LEU A 463 26.14 3.42 26.66
C LEU A 463 27.00 2.67 27.70
N SER A 464 26.49 2.42 28.91
CA SER A 464 27.21 1.66 29.95
C SER A 464 26.30 0.70 30.72
N PRO A 465 25.72 -0.34 30.06
CA PRO A 465 26.19 -1.70 30.38
C PRO A 465 25.94 -2.76 29.27
N ILE A 466 26.73 -2.79 28.19
CA ILE A 466 26.79 -3.94 27.24
C ILE A 466 28.22 -4.53 27.20
N SER A 467 28.88 -4.64 28.36
CA SER A 467 30.23 -5.21 28.45
C SER A 467 30.42 -6.30 29.51
N LEU A 468 29.33 -6.86 30.06
CA LEU A 468 29.41 -7.76 31.22
C LEU A 468 29.23 -9.28 30.94
N LEU A 469 29.28 -9.75 29.69
CA LEU A 469 29.07 -11.19 29.38
C LEU A 469 30.06 -11.84 28.41
N ARG A 470 31.36 -11.48 28.43
CA ARG A 470 32.40 -12.34 27.83
C ARG A 470 33.66 -12.39 28.68
N SER A 471 33.92 -13.57 29.23
CA SER A 471 35.15 -13.98 29.92
C SER A 471 36.39 -13.83 29.03
N LYS A 472 37.43 -13.14 29.52
CA LYS A 472 38.80 -13.16 28.97
C LYS A 472 39.52 -14.46 29.36
N PRO A 473 40.61 -14.82 28.65
CA PRO A 473 41.91 -14.61 29.29
C PRO A 473 43.00 -13.96 28.39
N SER A 474 43.82 -13.16 29.09
CA SER A 474 45.24 -12.81 28.88
C SER A 474 45.75 -12.30 27.52
N GLN A 475 46.08 -11.00 27.47
CA GLN A 475 47.46 -10.51 27.33
C GLN A 475 47.54 -9.01 27.70
N GLU A 476 48.71 -8.62 28.22
CA GLU A 476 49.05 -7.40 28.97
C GLU A 476 48.98 -6.07 28.18
N PRO A 477 48.96 -4.91 28.89
CA PRO A 477 48.56 -3.62 28.33
C PRO A 477 49.73 -2.87 27.69
N VAL A 478 49.50 -2.31 26.51
CA VAL A 478 50.33 -1.24 25.95
C VAL A 478 49.59 0.08 26.20
N GLU A 479 50.15 0.91 27.09
CA GLU A 479 49.77 2.31 27.25
C GLU A 479 50.12 3.07 25.97
N VAL A 480 49.16 3.80 25.39
CA VAL A 480 49.47 4.94 24.52
C VAL A 480 48.50 6.08 24.84
N GLU A 481 49.11 7.23 25.06
CA GLU A 481 48.61 8.48 25.60
C GLU A 481 47.34 9.03 24.93
N GLY A 482 46.51 9.70 25.74
CA GLY A 482 45.31 10.37 25.25
C GLY A 482 45.65 11.51 24.28
N PRO A 483 44.88 11.69 23.19
CA PRO A 483 45.13 12.80 22.29
C PRO A 483 44.69 14.11 22.97
N ALA A 484 45.67 15.01 23.05
CA ALA A 484 45.52 16.41 23.39
C ALA A 484 44.45 17.11 22.54
N SER A 485 43.92 18.20 23.11
CA SER A 485 43.02 19.15 22.45
C SER A 485 43.46 19.47 21.01
N PRO A 486 42.51 19.58 20.06
CA PRO A 486 42.87 19.76 18.66
C PRO A 486 43.49 21.15 18.42
N PRO A 487 44.47 21.28 17.50
CA PRO A 487 44.98 22.56 17.10
C PRO A 487 43.92 23.33 16.29
N PRO A 488 43.94 24.67 16.31
CA PRO A 488 43.03 25.48 15.52
C PRO A 488 43.49 25.44 14.06
N ASN A 489 43.05 24.43 13.32
CA ASN A 489 42.91 24.35 11.86
C ASN A 489 42.83 22.87 11.42
N ALA A 490 41.62 22.32 11.31
CA ALA A 490 41.35 21.06 10.59
C ALA A 490 39.90 21.08 10.03
N PRO A 491 39.62 20.45 8.86
CA PRO A 491 38.49 20.79 8.00
C PRO A 491 37.16 20.13 8.40
N ASN A 492 36.04 20.78 8.07
CA ASN A 492 34.66 20.30 8.22
C ASN A 492 34.45 18.88 7.65
N LYS A 493 33.84 17.98 8.43
CA LYS A 493 33.24 16.75 7.89
C LYS A 493 31.91 17.09 7.21
N THR A 494 31.89 17.03 5.89
CA THR A 494 30.71 17.11 5.01
C THR A 494 29.81 15.89 5.23
N ALA A 495 28.48 16.08 5.22
CA ALA A 495 27.52 14.99 5.10
C ALA A 495 27.71 14.31 3.73
N ASP A 496 27.70 12.98 3.65
CA ASP A 496 27.87 12.25 2.38
C ASP A 496 26.75 12.64 1.39
N ILE A 497 27.13 13.34 0.34
CA ILE A 497 26.27 13.73 -0.78
C ILE A 497 26.11 12.49 -1.68
N PRO A 498 24.89 12.02 -1.98
CA PRO A 498 24.72 10.88 -2.88
C PRO A 498 25.19 11.23 -4.30
N ASP A 499 25.69 10.24 -5.02
CA ASP A 499 26.08 10.40 -6.42
C ASP A 499 24.88 10.66 -7.31
N ILE A 500 23.77 9.96 -7.07
CA ILE A 500 22.55 10.11 -7.86
C ILE A 500 21.34 10.23 -6.94
N LEU A 501 20.53 11.26 -7.19
CA LEU A 501 19.20 11.44 -6.62
C LEU A 501 18.15 11.18 -7.69
N VAL A 502 17.29 10.18 -7.47
CA VAL A 502 16.11 9.93 -8.30
C VAL A 502 14.91 10.55 -7.60
N VAL A 503 14.19 11.44 -8.26
CA VAL A 503 13.02 12.17 -7.74
C VAL A 503 11.78 11.69 -8.47
N CYS A 504 10.79 11.20 -7.73
CA CYS A 504 9.54 10.69 -8.30
C CYS A 504 8.33 11.39 -7.67
N HIS A 505 7.35 11.75 -8.50
CA HIS A 505 6.04 12.25 -8.04
C HIS A 505 5.16 11.12 -7.48
N ASP A 506 5.41 9.88 -7.89
CA ASP A 506 4.72 8.68 -7.43
C ASP A 506 5.72 7.51 -7.31
N THR A 507 5.54 6.67 -6.30
CA THR A 507 6.34 5.44 -6.08
C THR A 507 5.48 4.19 -5.89
N SER A 508 4.16 4.30 -6.08
CA SER A 508 3.19 3.21 -5.91
C SER A 508 3.33 2.11 -6.97
N MET A 509 4.08 2.33 -8.05
CA MET A 509 4.23 1.41 -9.20
C MET A 509 2.90 1.05 -9.92
N SER A 510 1.79 1.70 -9.51
CA SER A 510 0.44 1.52 -10.05
C SER A 510 0.33 2.00 -11.50
N THR A 511 1.15 2.98 -11.89
CA THR A 511 1.26 3.48 -13.26
C THR A 511 2.57 3.05 -13.91
N GLY A 512 2.62 3.04 -15.25
CA GLY A 512 3.82 2.65 -16.00
C GLY A 512 4.99 3.64 -15.89
N ALA A 513 4.72 4.91 -15.62
CA ALA A 513 5.72 5.99 -15.61
C ALA A 513 6.79 5.89 -14.49
N PRO A 514 6.47 5.57 -13.22
CA PRO A 514 7.51 5.43 -12.19
C PRO A 514 8.32 4.14 -12.29
N ARG A 515 7.86 3.14 -13.05
CA ARG A 515 8.48 1.80 -13.08
C ARG A 515 9.93 1.80 -13.56
N PRO A 516 10.31 2.48 -14.65
CA PRO A 516 11.68 2.42 -15.13
C PRO A 516 12.63 3.21 -14.22
N ALA A 517 12.21 4.36 -13.67
CA ALA A 517 13.02 5.09 -12.68
C ALA A 517 13.26 4.29 -11.40
N ARG A 518 12.24 3.54 -10.94
CA ARG A 518 12.40 2.63 -9.80
C ARG A 518 13.30 1.44 -10.15
N GLY A 519 13.12 0.84 -11.33
CA GLY A 519 13.98 -0.25 -11.82
C GLY A 519 15.45 0.15 -11.90
N TYR A 520 15.75 1.34 -12.41
CA TYR A 520 17.09 1.91 -12.40
C TYR A 520 17.65 2.06 -10.98
N PHE A 521 16.87 2.62 -10.05
CA PHE A 521 17.30 2.79 -8.67
C PHE A 521 17.61 1.44 -7.99
N ASP A 522 16.73 0.45 -8.14
CA ASP A 522 16.89 -0.85 -7.51
C ASP A 522 18.12 -1.59 -8.08
N GLU A 523 18.33 -1.53 -9.40
CA GLU A 523 19.50 -2.13 -10.06
C GLU A 523 20.81 -1.45 -9.63
N MET A 524 20.88 -0.13 -9.66
CA MET A 524 22.10 0.57 -9.26
C MET A 524 22.41 0.42 -7.76
N LYS A 525 21.38 0.32 -6.92
CA LYS A 525 21.54 0.00 -5.50
C LYS A 525 22.06 -1.42 -5.28
N SER A 526 21.65 -2.38 -6.12
CA SER A 526 22.18 -3.76 -6.10
C SER A 526 23.70 -3.78 -6.38
N ARG A 527 24.18 -2.87 -7.23
CA ARG A 527 25.61 -2.64 -7.53
C ARG A 527 26.36 -1.83 -6.47
N GLY A 528 25.71 -1.42 -5.38
CA GLY A 528 26.33 -0.64 -4.30
C GLY A 528 26.54 0.85 -4.62
N ALA A 529 25.86 1.40 -5.63
CA ALA A 529 25.95 2.82 -5.95
C ALA A 529 25.42 3.70 -4.80
N PRO A 530 26.09 4.80 -4.42
CA PRO A 530 25.60 5.71 -3.39
C PRO A 530 24.46 6.58 -3.95
N MET A 531 23.25 6.01 -3.98
CA MET A 531 22.05 6.62 -4.55
C MET A 531 20.96 6.89 -3.51
N ARG A 532 20.07 7.84 -3.83
CA ARG A 532 18.88 8.12 -3.04
C ARG A 532 17.65 8.24 -3.93
N LEU A 533 16.54 7.61 -3.50
CA LEU A 533 15.21 7.79 -4.09
C LEU A 533 14.40 8.76 -3.22
N LEU A 534 13.80 9.77 -3.83
CA LEU A 534 12.96 10.78 -3.19
C LEU A 534 11.54 10.71 -3.75
N ALA A 535 10.61 10.20 -2.94
CA ALA A 535 9.18 10.28 -3.20
C ALA A 535 8.66 11.66 -2.76
N LEU A 536 8.27 12.51 -3.72
CA LEU A 536 7.84 13.89 -3.44
C LEU A 536 6.67 13.98 -2.44
N PRO A 537 5.61 13.14 -2.52
CA PRO A 537 4.50 13.20 -1.55
C PRO A 537 4.91 12.92 -0.10
N ARG A 538 5.96 12.11 0.11
CA ARG A 538 6.52 11.81 1.44
C ARG A 538 7.51 12.86 1.93
N TRP A 539 8.08 13.65 1.01
CA TRP A 539 9.06 14.69 1.31
C TRP A 539 8.42 16.04 1.62
N ASP A 540 7.37 16.39 0.87
CA ASP A 540 6.55 17.58 1.03
C ASP A 540 5.13 17.30 0.51
N ASN A 541 4.17 17.24 1.43
CA ASN A 541 2.78 16.90 1.13
C ASN A 541 1.93 18.10 0.66
N THR A 542 2.50 19.31 0.59
CA THR A 542 1.72 20.53 0.29
C THR A 542 1.86 21.03 -1.14
N GLU A 543 2.71 20.42 -1.98
CA GLU A 543 3.15 20.87 -3.33
C GLU A 543 3.73 22.30 -3.39
N THR A 544 3.62 23.06 -2.30
CA THR A 544 3.83 24.50 -2.19
C THR A 544 5.01 24.85 -1.28
N ALA A 545 5.59 23.91 -0.53
CA ALA A 545 6.72 24.23 0.35
C ALA A 545 7.99 24.53 -0.46
N GLU A 546 8.76 25.49 0.02
CA GLU A 546 10.00 25.96 -0.63
C GLU A 546 11.24 25.20 -0.19
N LYS A 547 11.08 23.99 0.36
CA LYS A 547 12.19 23.17 0.82
C LYS A 547 13.03 22.73 -0.39
N PRO A 548 14.33 23.09 -0.47
CA PRO A 548 15.15 22.70 -1.61
C PRO A 548 15.31 21.18 -1.68
N LEU A 549 15.49 20.67 -2.90
CA LEU A 549 15.85 19.26 -3.09
C LEU A 549 17.19 18.96 -2.38
N PRO A 550 17.37 17.75 -1.84
CA PRO A 550 18.66 17.34 -1.29
C PRO A 550 19.77 17.50 -2.34
N PRO A 551 20.98 17.95 -1.95
CA PRO A 551 22.11 18.02 -2.89
C PRO A 551 22.49 16.61 -3.36
N ALA A 552 22.87 16.50 -4.63
CA ALA A 552 23.39 15.27 -5.24
C ALA A 552 24.30 15.62 -6.43
N ASN A 553 25.25 14.73 -6.77
CA ASN A 553 26.14 14.94 -7.91
C ASN A 553 25.37 14.88 -9.24
N LYS A 554 24.34 14.05 -9.33
CA LYS A 554 23.42 13.92 -10.46
C LYS A 554 21.97 13.81 -9.96
N VAL A 555 21.02 14.38 -10.69
CA VAL A 555 19.59 14.34 -10.34
C VAL A 555 18.79 13.84 -11.54
N ILE A 556 17.93 12.85 -11.34
CA ILE A 556 16.96 12.38 -12.33
C ILE A 556 15.57 12.69 -11.78
N ILE A 557 14.80 13.50 -12.51
CA ILE A 557 13.42 13.86 -12.17
C ILE A 557 12.50 13.06 -13.07
N ASN A 558 11.67 12.20 -12.47
CA ASN A 558 10.77 11.33 -13.20
C ASN A 558 9.44 12.03 -13.51
N SER A 559 9.18 12.18 -14.81
CA SER A 559 7.97 12.78 -15.38
C SER A 559 7.84 14.28 -15.10
N ILE A 560 7.23 15.01 -16.03
CA ILE A 560 6.93 16.44 -15.82
C ILE A 560 5.92 16.65 -14.70
N ALA A 561 5.16 15.60 -14.30
CA ALA A 561 4.22 15.69 -13.18
C ALA A 561 4.92 16.10 -11.88
N SER A 562 6.23 15.86 -11.74
CA SER A 562 7.04 16.38 -10.63
C SER A 562 7.09 17.91 -10.56
N LEU A 563 6.81 18.64 -11.65
CA LEU A 563 6.74 20.10 -11.68
C LEU A 563 5.53 20.67 -10.89
N ARG A 564 4.61 19.83 -10.42
CA ARG A 564 3.59 20.24 -9.43
C ARG A 564 4.24 20.77 -8.15
N TRP A 565 5.37 20.19 -7.75
CA TRP A 565 6.11 20.63 -6.57
C TRP A 565 6.95 21.88 -6.85
N ARG A 566 6.71 22.92 -6.07
CA ARG A 566 7.49 24.17 -6.11
C ARG A 566 8.99 23.95 -5.92
N ALA A 567 9.39 22.99 -5.08
CA ALA A 567 10.79 22.61 -4.89
C ALA A 567 11.47 22.14 -6.19
N VAL A 568 10.77 21.37 -7.02
CA VAL A 568 11.28 20.84 -8.30
C VAL A 568 11.39 21.96 -9.34
N ARG A 569 10.36 22.82 -9.42
CA ARG A 569 10.39 24.00 -10.30
C ARG A 569 11.55 24.92 -9.96
N ASN A 570 11.73 25.24 -8.68
CA ASN A 570 12.83 26.09 -8.22
C ASN A 570 14.19 25.48 -8.60
N HIS A 571 14.37 24.18 -8.38
CA HIS A 571 15.61 23.46 -8.73
C HIS A 571 15.94 23.55 -10.22
N LEU A 572 14.95 23.31 -11.08
CA LEU A 572 15.13 23.38 -12.53
C LEU A 572 15.33 24.81 -13.04
N GLU A 573 14.65 25.80 -12.47
CA GLU A 573 14.78 27.19 -12.86
C GLU A 573 16.10 27.82 -12.42
N THR A 574 16.75 27.31 -11.36
CA THR A 574 18.09 27.77 -10.95
C THR A 574 19.20 27.34 -11.89
N GLY A 575 18.93 26.45 -12.85
CA GLY A 575 19.91 25.93 -13.79
C GLY A 575 20.82 24.89 -13.15
N SER A 576 20.86 23.69 -13.72
CA SER A 576 21.63 22.57 -13.17
C SER A 576 22.05 21.63 -14.31
N ASP A 577 23.32 21.73 -14.71
CA ASP A 577 23.93 20.90 -15.77
C ASP A 577 24.06 19.42 -15.38
N ASN A 578 23.63 19.07 -14.17
CA ASN A 578 23.61 17.73 -13.61
C ASN A 578 22.20 17.23 -13.30
N THR A 579 21.17 17.78 -13.95
CA THR A 579 19.77 17.37 -13.78
C THR A 579 19.15 16.94 -15.11
N TRP A 580 18.55 15.74 -15.11
CA TRP A 580 17.81 15.17 -16.23
C TRP A 580 16.33 15.03 -15.89
N VAL A 581 15.44 15.39 -16.82
CA VAL A 581 14.00 15.13 -16.70
C VAL A 581 13.66 13.95 -17.61
N TYR A 582 13.18 12.86 -17.01
CA TYR A 582 12.78 11.65 -17.73
C TYR A 582 11.32 11.72 -18.11
N LEU A 583 11.04 11.76 -19.41
CA LEU A 583 9.74 12.07 -19.99
C LEU A 583 8.89 10.81 -20.16
N HIS A 584 7.63 10.91 -19.75
CA HIS A 584 6.62 9.86 -19.97
C HIS A 584 5.32 10.42 -20.56
N GLU A 585 5.33 11.69 -20.93
CA GLU A 585 4.15 12.42 -21.35
C GLU A 585 4.00 12.41 -22.86
N THR A 586 2.74 12.35 -23.25
CA THR A 586 2.24 12.46 -24.61
C THR A 586 1.46 13.76 -24.78
N GLY A 587 1.06 14.12 -26.01
CA GLY A 587 0.24 15.31 -26.26
C GLY A 587 -1.00 15.38 -25.35
N TRP A 588 -1.70 14.26 -25.18
CA TRP A 588 -2.87 14.18 -24.29
C TRP A 588 -2.51 14.42 -22.81
N ALA A 589 -1.41 13.84 -22.34
CA ALA A 589 -0.96 14.05 -20.95
C ALA A 589 -0.52 15.50 -20.72
N MET A 590 0.08 16.13 -21.72
CA MET A 590 0.49 17.53 -21.69
C MET A 590 -0.70 18.49 -21.57
N GLU A 591 -1.81 18.23 -22.26
CA GLU A 591 -3.03 19.03 -22.17
C GLU A 591 -3.63 18.97 -20.76
N LYS A 592 -3.80 17.77 -20.21
CA LYS A 592 -4.26 17.60 -18.82
C LYS A 592 -3.33 18.25 -17.81
N PHE A 593 -2.02 18.12 -18.01
CA PHE A 593 -1.04 18.74 -17.11
C PHE A 593 -1.13 20.27 -17.13
N ARG A 594 -1.39 20.87 -18.29
CA ARG A 594 -1.62 22.32 -18.43
C ARG A 594 -2.84 22.79 -17.64
N GLU A 595 -3.92 22.02 -17.65
CA GLU A 595 -5.15 22.35 -16.91
C GLU A 595 -4.95 22.23 -15.39
N VAL A 596 -4.29 21.15 -14.95
CA VAL A 596 -4.12 20.85 -13.52
C VAL A 596 -3.02 21.69 -12.87
N CYS A 597 -1.94 22.02 -13.59
CA CYS A 597 -0.82 22.79 -13.05
C CYS A 597 -0.28 23.83 -14.07
N PRO A 598 -0.99 24.96 -14.26
CA PRO A 598 -0.59 25.99 -15.22
C PRO A 598 0.81 26.56 -14.97
N GLU A 599 1.20 26.73 -13.71
CA GLU A 599 2.52 27.28 -13.38
C GLU A 599 3.64 26.26 -13.62
N GLY A 600 3.39 24.97 -13.38
CA GLY A 600 4.33 23.90 -13.76
C GLY A 600 4.52 23.82 -15.27
N PHE A 601 3.42 23.96 -16.03
CA PHE A 601 3.46 24.04 -17.48
C PHE A 601 4.21 25.29 -17.98
N ALA A 602 4.07 26.44 -17.31
CA ALA A 602 4.83 27.65 -17.61
C ALA A 602 6.34 27.46 -17.34
N THR A 603 6.71 26.82 -16.22
CA THR A 603 8.10 26.46 -15.92
C THR A 603 8.66 25.54 -16.99
N LEU A 604 7.91 24.51 -17.44
CA LEU A 604 8.36 23.62 -18.52
C LEU A 604 8.74 24.40 -19.79
N LYS A 605 7.86 25.30 -20.26
CA LYS A 605 8.15 26.13 -21.44
C LYS A 605 9.40 26.99 -21.29
N LYS A 606 9.67 27.47 -20.06
CA LYS A 606 10.84 28.28 -19.73
C LYS A 606 12.12 27.45 -19.76
N ILE A 607 12.11 26.23 -19.23
CA ILE A 607 13.31 25.39 -19.10
C ILE A 607 13.58 24.52 -20.33
N ALA A 608 12.57 24.22 -21.16
CA ALA A 608 12.70 23.25 -22.25
C ALA A 608 13.89 23.52 -23.20
N PRO A 609 14.22 24.76 -23.59
CA PRO A 609 15.36 25.02 -24.48
C PRO A 609 16.74 24.71 -23.90
N THR A 610 16.86 24.56 -22.57
CA THR A 610 18.14 24.39 -21.87
C THR A 610 18.23 23.13 -21.02
N ALA A 611 17.10 22.62 -20.51
CA ALA A 611 17.05 21.41 -19.68
C ALA A 611 17.49 20.17 -20.46
N MET A 612 18.07 19.21 -19.75
CA MET A 612 18.41 17.89 -20.29
C MET A 612 17.23 16.94 -20.13
N PHE A 613 16.76 16.36 -21.23
CA PHE A 613 15.64 15.43 -21.24
C PHE A 613 16.09 14.03 -21.64
N LEU A 614 15.47 13.04 -21.00
CA LEU A 614 15.51 11.66 -21.43
C LEU A 614 14.12 11.34 -22.00
N ALA A 615 14.01 11.10 -23.30
CA ALA A 615 12.75 10.72 -23.96
C ALA A 615 12.67 9.20 -24.10
N VAL A 616 11.48 8.61 -24.08
CA VAL A 616 11.32 7.15 -24.14
C VAL A 616 11.17 6.61 -25.56
N SER A 617 11.04 7.49 -26.54
CA SER A 617 10.89 7.16 -27.96
C SER A 617 11.36 8.31 -28.84
N ASP A 618 11.68 8.02 -30.09
CA ASP A 618 12.05 9.03 -31.09
C ASP A 618 10.86 9.97 -31.37
N ALA A 619 9.63 9.43 -31.42
CA ALA A 619 8.41 10.23 -31.57
C ALA A 619 8.21 11.23 -30.40
N GLN A 620 8.46 10.81 -29.15
CA GLN A 620 8.37 11.71 -28.01
C GLN A 620 9.46 12.78 -28.05
N LYS A 621 10.67 12.41 -28.48
CA LYS A 621 11.75 13.38 -28.67
C LYS A 621 11.33 14.46 -29.68
N GLU A 622 10.88 14.06 -30.86
CA GLU A 622 10.44 14.99 -31.90
C GLU A 622 9.29 15.89 -31.42
N PHE A 623 8.33 15.33 -30.68
CA PHE A 623 7.25 16.09 -30.06
C PHE A 623 7.78 17.20 -29.14
N PHE A 624 8.73 16.90 -28.25
CA PHE A 624 9.29 17.91 -27.35
C PHE A 624 10.20 18.93 -28.05
N GLU A 625 10.93 18.51 -29.07
CA GLU A 625 11.76 19.41 -29.89
C GLU A 625 10.88 20.40 -30.67
N ASN A 626 9.79 19.91 -31.29
CA ASN A 626 8.90 20.73 -32.12
C ASN A 626 7.96 21.63 -31.29
N GLU A 627 7.31 21.09 -30.25
CA GLU A 627 6.27 21.82 -29.51
C GLU A 627 6.83 22.72 -28.40
N TYR A 628 7.96 22.33 -27.80
CA TYR A 628 8.54 23.04 -26.65
C TYR A 628 9.94 23.61 -26.92
N GLY A 629 10.50 23.38 -28.11
CA GLY A 629 11.83 23.87 -28.47
C GLY A 629 12.94 23.22 -27.67
N ALA A 630 12.74 21.99 -27.19
CA ALA A 630 13.76 21.24 -26.47
C ALA A 630 14.99 21.01 -27.35
N ARG A 631 16.20 21.12 -26.78
CA ARG A 631 17.46 20.99 -27.55
C ARG A 631 18.37 19.85 -27.08
N ASN A 632 18.22 19.43 -25.83
CA ASN A 632 19.09 18.44 -25.20
C ASN A 632 18.27 17.18 -24.86
N VAL A 633 17.78 16.47 -25.88
CA VAL A 633 16.92 15.29 -25.70
C VAL A 633 17.67 14.02 -26.12
N THR A 634 17.84 13.09 -25.19
CA THR A 634 18.44 11.76 -25.42
C THR A 634 17.36 10.69 -25.32
N VAL A 635 17.30 9.77 -26.28
CA VAL A 635 16.31 8.68 -26.25
C VAL A 635 16.81 7.52 -25.40
N ILE A 636 16.04 7.19 -24.36
CA ILE A 636 16.23 6.09 -23.41
C ILE A 636 14.89 5.36 -23.25
N ARG A 637 14.72 4.30 -24.04
CA ARG A 637 13.52 3.45 -24.06
C ARG A 637 13.23 2.84 -22.69
N ASN A 638 11.95 2.76 -22.32
CA ASN A 638 11.56 2.24 -21.00
C ASN A 638 11.93 0.76 -20.84
N VAL A 639 12.23 0.38 -19.60
CA VAL A 639 12.38 -1.02 -19.17
C VAL A 639 11.23 -1.43 -18.26
N THR A 640 10.88 -2.72 -18.28
CA THR A 640 9.95 -3.34 -17.33
C THR A 640 10.66 -4.40 -16.49
N GLN A 641 10.25 -4.55 -15.23
CA GLN A 641 10.73 -5.61 -14.34
C GLN A 641 10.01 -6.95 -14.56
N ASN A 642 8.93 -6.96 -15.35
CA ASN A 642 8.05 -8.13 -15.54
C ASN A 642 8.32 -8.91 -16.83
N ALA A 643 9.33 -8.52 -17.60
CA ALA A 643 9.65 -9.20 -18.86
C ALA A 643 10.33 -10.54 -18.62
N ASN A 644 10.13 -11.46 -19.56
CA ASN A 644 10.87 -12.69 -19.63
C ASN A 644 12.30 -12.44 -20.14
N LEU A 645 13.30 -12.93 -19.40
CA LEU A 645 14.71 -12.89 -19.81
C LEU A 645 15.26 -14.29 -20.12
N ASP A 646 14.45 -15.34 -19.94
CA ASP A 646 14.84 -16.73 -20.18
C ASP A 646 14.32 -17.20 -21.54
N PRO A 647 15.21 -17.53 -22.50
CA PRO A 647 14.79 -18.04 -23.80
C PRO A 647 13.95 -19.32 -23.71
N ALA A 648 14.04 -20.10 -22.63
CA ALA A 648 13.22 -21.31 -22.43
C ALA A 648 11.72 -21.02 -22.26
N ASN A 649 11.36 -19.77 -21.96
CA ASN A 649 9.96 -19.33 -21.83
C ASN A 649 9.39 -18.73 -23.11
N VAL A 650 10.19 -18.61 -24.18
CA VAL A 650 9.74 -18.15 -25.49
C VAL A 650 8.76 -19.17 -26.06
N ARG A 651 7.61 -18.69 -26.51
CA ARG A 651 6.59 -19.53 -27.14
C ARG A 651 7.14 -20.15 -28.42
N THR A 652 6.95 -21.46 -28.55
CA THR A 652 7.06 -22.14 -29.84
C THR A 652 5.65 -22.28 -30.42
N LEU A 653 5.37 -21.63 -31.56
CA LEU A 653 4.11 -21.83 -32.28
C LEU A 653 4.07 -23.26 -32.80
N THR A 654 2.98 -23.97 -32.52
CA THR A 654 2.75 -25.31 -33.07
C THR A 654 1.56 -25.28 -34.02
N LEU A 655 1.56 -26.14 -35.05
CA LEU A 655 0.45 -26.29 -36.00
C LEU A 655 -0.87 -26.76 -35.35
N GLU A 656 -0.86 -27.05 -34.05
CA GLU A 656 -1.96 -27.57 -33.25
C GLU A 656 -2.57 -26.52 -32.31
N ASP A 657 -2.10 -25.27 -32.35
CA ASP A 657 -2.65 -24.21 -31.50
C ASP A 657 -4.15 -23.97 -31.82
N PRO A 658 -5.03 -23.93 -30.79
CA PRO A 658 -6.44 -23.63 -30.98
C PRO A 658 -6.65 -22.21 -31.54
N GLU A 659 -7.88 -21.94 -31.98
CA GLU A 659 -8.42 -20.62 -32.38
C GLU A 659 -7.57 -19.41 -31.90
N PRO A 660 -7.02 -18.58 -32.81
CA PRO A 660 -6.06 -17.53 -32.46
C PRO A 660 -6.54 -16.61 -31.34
N LEU A 661 -5.72 -16.43 -30.30
CA LEU A 661 -6.01 -15.51 -29.19
C LEU A 661 -5.29 -14.17 -29.41
N VAL A 662 -6.08 -13.10 -29.57
CA VAL A 662 -5.63 -11.71 -29.64
C VAL A 662 -5.81 -11.06 -28.27
N ILE A 663 -4.73 -10.58 -27.67
CA ILE A 663 -4.77 -9.94 -26.34
C ILE A 663 -4.40 -8.46 -26.39
N MET A 664 -4.88 -7.72 -25.39
CA MET A 664 -4.41 -6.39 -25.02
C MET A 664 -4.25 -6.32 -23.50
N VAL A 665 -3.18 -5.69 -23.03
CA VAL A 665 -2.89 -5.50 -21.60
C VAL A 665 -2.77 -4.00 -21.30
N GLY A 666 -3.65 -3.48 -20.46
CA GLY A 666 -3.68 -2.08 -20.08
C GLY A 666 -5.00 -1.67 -19.41
N THR A 667 -5.02 -0.49 -18.79
CA THR A 667 -6.24 0.06 -18.19
C THR A 667 -7.32 0.32 -19.25
N ILE A 668 -8.59 0.14 -18.88
CA ILE A 668 -9.74 0.43 -19.75
C ILE A 668 -9.98 1.95 -19.70
N GLN A 669 -9.41 2.65 -20.68
CA GLN A 669 -9.41 4.11 -20.85
C GLN A 669 -9.51 4.46 -22.32
N ALA A 670 -10.09 5.62 -22.65
CA ALA A 670 -10.29 6.04 -24.05
C ALA A 670 -8.98 6.02 -24.86
N ARG A 671 -7.89 6.54 -24.27
CA ARG A 671 -6.55 6.59 -24.91
C ARG A 671 -5.97 5.22 -25.26
N LYS A 672 -6.41 4.16 -24.59
CA LYS A 672 -5.94 2.78 -24.81
C LYS A 672 -6.65 2.10 -25.99
N GLY A 673 -7.65 2.77 -26.58
CA GLY A 673 -8.35 2.27 -27.77
C GLY A 673 -9.30 1.12 -27.49
N VAL A 674 -9.95 1.13 -26.32
CA VAL A 674 -10.94 0.12 -25.91
C VAL A 674 -12.04 -0.05 -26.95
N GLU A 675 -12.50 1.05 -27.54
CA GLU A 675 -13.54 1.04 -28.58
C GLU A 675 -13.03 0.45 -29.88
N LEU A 676 -11.81 0.80 -30.32
CA LEU A 676 -11.20 0.21 -31.52
C LEU A 676 -11.02 -1.30 -31.34
N PHE A 677 -10.50 -1.73 -30.19
CA PHE A 677 -10.34 -3.16 -29.88
C PHE A 677 -11.69 -3.90 -29.93
N SER A 678 -12.73 -3.32 -29.34
CA SER A 678 -14.09 -3.86 -29.36
C SER A 678 -14.66 -3.95 -30.78
N GLN A 679 -14.53 -2.87 -31.57
CA GLN A 679 -15.03 -2.81 -32.95
C GLN A 679 -14.31 -3.81 -33.87
N VAL A 680 -13.02 -4.04 -33.66
CA VAL A 680 -12.25 -5.06 -34.39
C VAL A 680 -12.72 -6.47 -34.02
N ALA A 681 -13.00 -6.73 -32.74
CA ALA A 681 -13.57 -8.01 -32.28
C ALA A 681 -14.95 -8.26 -32.91
N ASP A 682 -15.82 -7.25 -32.97
CA ASP A 682 -17.12 -7.35 -33.63
C ASP A 682 -16.97 -7.60 -35.13
N LEU A 683 -16.04 -6.91 -35.79
CA LEU A 683 -15.79 -7.08 -37.21
C LEU A 683 -15.26 -8.50 -37.52
N ALA A 684 -14.41 -9.05 -36.65
CA ALA A 684 -13.92 -10.42 -36.77
C ALA A 684 -15.06 -11.44 -36.62
N SER A 685 -15.93 -11.25 -35.63
CA SER A 685 -17.13 -12.07 -35.41
C SER A 685 -18.08 -12.00 -36.62
N GLN A 686 -18.38 -10.80 -37.12
CA GLN A 686 -19.21 -10.58 -38.32
C GLN A 686 -18.64 -11.24 -39.59
N LYS A 687 -17.31 -11.29 -39.70
CA LYS A 687 -16.62 -11.95 -40.82
C LYS A 687 -16.43 -13.46 -40.61
N GLY A 688 -16.93 -14.03 -39.50
CA GLY A 688 -16.83 -15.44 -39.18
C GLY A 688 -15.40 -15.91 -38.92
N LYS A 689 -14.54 -15.03 -38.41
CA LYS A 689 -13.18 -15.40 -38.02
C LYS A 689 -13.19 -16.17 -36.69
N PRO A 690 -12.41 -17.24 -36.55
CA PRO A 690 -12.33 -18.02 -35.32
C PRO A 690 -11.36 -17.36 -34.32
N TRP A 691 -11.36 -16.03 -34.22
CA TRP A 691 -10.41 -15.31 -33.37
C TRP A 691 -11.07 -15.03 -32.02
N ARG A 692 -10.32 -15.27 -30.94
CA ARG A 692 -10.74 -14.89 -29.60
C ARG A 692 -10.05 -13.60 -29.20
N PHE A 693 -10.79 -12.72 -28.52
CA PHE A 693 -10.26 -11.45 -28.04
C PHE A 693 -10.30 -11.41 -26.52
N ARG A 694 -9.20 -10.96 -25.89
CA ARG A 694 -9.12 -10.79 -24.43
C ARG A 694 -8.47 -9.47 -24.07
N TRP A 695 -9.10 -8.74 -23.15
CA TRP A 695 -8.53 -7.54 -22.55
C TRP A 695 -8.16 -7.80 -21.09
N ILE A 696 -6.94 -7.44 -20.70
CA ILE A 696 -6.39 -7.62 -19.35
C ILE A 696 -6.10 -6.24 -18.75
N GLY A 697 -6.83 -5.87 -17.70
CA GLY A 697 -6.69 -4.63 -16.94
C GLY A 697 -8.00 -4.17 -16.30
N HIS A 698 -7.92 -3.14 -15.47
CA HIS A 698 -9.08 -2.57 -14.76
C HIS A 698 -9.63 -1.31 -15.46
N ALA A 699 -10.90 -1.00 -15.22
CA ALA A 699 -11.52 0.26 -15.66
C ALA A 699 -11.23 1.41 -14.71
N THR A 700 -11.01 2.60 -15.27
CA THR A 700 -10.75 3.83 -14.48
C THR A 700 -11.89 4.85 -14.53
N GLY A 701 -13.11 4.40 -14.86
CA GLY A 701 -14.32 5.21 -14.76
C GLY A 701 -14.90 5.79 -16.07
N ASP A 702 -14.28 5.55 -17.23
CA ASP A 702 -14.82 5.99 -18.52
C ASP A 702 -15.96 5.06 -18.99
N THR A 703 -17.10 5.62 -19.43
CA THR A 703 -18.17 4.87 -20.11
C THR A 703 -17.81 4.70 -21.59
N LEU A 704 -17.07 3.63 -21.91
CA LEU A 704 -16.63 3.31 -23.28
C LEU A 704 -17.42 2.12 -23.84
N TYR A 705 -17.54 2.05 -25.17
CA TYR A 705 -18.09 0.86 -25.80
C TYR A 705 -17.19 -0.37 -25.56
N GLN A 706 -17.80 -1.44 -25.07
CA GLN A 706 -17.16 -2.72 -24.78
C GLN A 706 -17.97 -3.82 -25.46
N SER A 707 -17.34 -4.55 -26.37
CA SER A 707 -18.01 -5.64 -27.11
C SER A 707 -18.21 -6.88 -26.21
N GLU A 708 -19.32 -7.59 -26.44
CA GLU A 708 -19.59 -8.92 -25.86
C GLU A 708 -18.69 -10.00 -26.46
N ASN A 709 -18.04 -9.74 -27.60
CA ASN A 709 -17.08 -10.64 -28.26
C ASN A 709 -15.68 -10.57 -27.62
N VAL A 710 -15.49 -9.78 -26.55
CA VAL A 710 -14.22 -9.63 -25.85
C VAL A 710 -14.33 -10.23 -24.44
N ASP A 711 -13.38 -11.08 -24.08
CA ASP A 711 -13.19 -11.57 -22.71
C ASP A 711 -12.47 -10.49 -21.88
N TRP A 712 -13.22 -9.82 -20.99
CA TRP A 712 -12.69 -8.80 -20.08
C TRP A 712 -12.16 -9.47 -18.80
N ALA A 713 -10.87 -9.83 -18.81
CA ALA A 713 -10.26 -10.70 -17.81
C ALA A 713 -9.96 -10.04 -16.46
N GLY A 714 -10.12 -8.73 -16.34
CA GLY A 714 -9.67 -7.96 -15.18
C GLY A 714 -8.14 -7.88 -15.10
N VAL A 715 -7.60 -7.57 -13.92
CA VAL A 715 -6.14 -7.45 -13.72
C VAL A 715 -5.53 -8.83 -13.52
N LEU A 716 -4.51 -9.17 -14.33
CA LEU A 716 -3.66 -10.34 -14.13
C LEU A 716 -2.25 -9.88 -13.74
N LYS A 717 -1.58 -10.64 -12.86
CA LYS A 717 -0.20 -10.39 -12.41
C LYS A 717 0.60 -11.70 -12.33
N GLY A 718 1.93 -11.58 -12.24
CA GLY A 718 2.84 -12.71 -12.06
C GLY A 718 2.64 -13.83 -13.09
N ASP A 719 2.59 -15.07 -12.61
CA ASP A 719 2.47 -16.26 -13.45
C ASP A 719 1.19 -16.28 -14.29
N ALA A 720 0.09 -15.68 -13.82
CA ALA A 720 -1.16 -15.61 -14.58
C ALA A 720 -1.04 -14.69 -15.80
N LEU A 721 -0.38 -13.53 -15.63
CA LEU A 721 -0.10 -12.62 -16.72
C LEU A 721 0.93 -13.22 -17.70
N ALA A 722 1.97 -13.86 -17.17
CA ALA A 722 2.95 -14.60 -17.98
C ALA A 722 2.27 -15.72 -18.79
N GLY A 723 1.34 -16.45 -18.18
CA GLY A 723 0.52 -17.46 -18.83
C GLY A 723 -0.32 -16.89 -19.97
N ALA A 724 -0.93 -15.73 -19.77
CA ALA A 724 -1.69 -15.04 -20.80
C ALA A 724 -0.82 -14.63 -22.00
N TYR A 725 0.41 -14.16 -21.77
CA TYR A 725 1.35 -13.89 -22.85
C TYR A 725 1.75 -15.16 -23.60
N LYS A 726 2.02 -16.27 -22.90
CA LYS A 726 2.36 -17.55 -23.53
C LYS A 726 1.21 -18.14 -24.36
N GLU A 727 -0.04 -17.93 -23.94
CA GLU A 727 -1.24 -18.37 -24.66
C GLU A 727 -1.52 -17.50 -25.91
N ALA A 728 -1.17 -16.21 -25.86
CA ALA A 728 -1.54 -15.23 -26.88
C ALA A 728 -0.86 -15.46 -28.23
N SER A 729 -1.66 -15.60 -29.29
CA SER A 729 -1.18 -15.69 -30.67
C SER A 729 -0.71 -14.34 -31.19
N LEU A 730 -1.32 -13.26 -30.69
CA LEU A 730 -1.01 -11.90 -31.10
C LEU A 730 -1.29 -10.92 -29.96
N PHE A 731 -0.43 -9.92 -29.80
CA PHE A 731 -0.69 -8.76 -28.96
C PHE A 731 -1.16 -7.59 -29.84
N PHE A 732 -2.42 -7.17 -29.69
CA PHE A 732 -2.97 -6.02 -30.42
C PHE A 732 -2.95 -4.79 -29.53
N LEU A 733 -1.93 -3.95 -29.73
CA LEU A 733 -1.79 -2.66 -29.06
C LEU A 733 -2.69 -1.63 -29.74
N SER A 734 -3.95 -1.59 -29.31
CA SER A 734 -4.97 -0.66 -29.81
C SER A 734 -4.78 0.79 -29.33
N SER A 735 -3.73 1.12 -28.59
CA SER A 735 -3.57 2.46 -27.99
C SER A 735 -3.48 3.55 -29.06
N ILE A 736 -4.22 4.65 -28.84
CA ILE A 736 -4.12 5.87 -29.65
C ILE A 736 -2.83 6.59 -29.33
N ASP A 737 -2.51 6.64 -28.03
CA ASP A 737 -1.45 7.48 -27.50
C ASP A 737 -0.74 6.77 -26.34
N ASP A 738 0.48 6.29 -26.63
CA ASP A 738 1.35 5.63 -25.66
C ASP A 738 2.82 5.86 -26.03
N PRO A 739 3.59 6.56 -25.19
CA PRO A 739 4.91 7.04 -25.59
C PRO A 739 5.90 5.89 -25.73
N PHE A 740 5.76 4.83 -24.91
CA PHE A 740 6.49 3.56 -25.04
C PHE A 740 5.86 2.47 -24.14
N PRO A 741 4.87 1.70 -24.63
CA PRO A 741 4.07 0.80 -23.80
C PRO A 741 4.81 -0.47 -23.40
N LEU A 742 5.10 -0.58 -22.11
CA LEU A 742 5.79 -1.71 -21.49
C LEU A 742 5.12 -3.06 -21.77
N ALA A 743 3.79 -3.13 -21.75
CA ALA A 743 3.06 -4.38 -21.90
C ALA A 743 3.26 -5.07 -23.26
N SER A 744 3.55 -4.28 -24.31
CA SER A 744 3.87 -4.83 -25.63
C SER A 744 5.27 -5.47 -25.65
N LEU A 745 6.24 -4.85 -24.96
CA LEU A 745 7.59 -5.42 -24.80
C LEU A 745 7.56 -6.68 -23.93
N GLU A 746 6.72 -6.69 -22.89
CA GLU A 746 6.46 -7.88 -22.07
C GLU A 746 5.95 -9.03 -22.94
N ALA A 747 4.96 -8.79 -23.80
CA ALA A 747 4.45 -9.81 -24.73
C ALA A 747 5.55 -10.32 -25.69
N MET A 748 6.30 -9.40 -26.29
CA MET A 748 7.41 -9.73 -27.19
C MET A 748 8.50 -10.55 -26.49
N SER A 749 8.72 -10.34 -25.19
CA SER A 749 9.68 -11.14 -24.41
C SER A 749 9.26 -12.61 -24.25
N TYR A 750 8.01 -12.95 -24.54
CA TYR A 750 7.52 -14.33 -24.67
C TYR A 750 7.45 -14.81 -26.13
N GLY A 751 7.98 -14.04 -27.08
CA GLY A 751 7.95 -14.36 -28.52
C GLY A 751 6.63 -14.01 -29.21
N VAL A 752 5.79 -13.17 -28.61
CA VAL A 752 4.48 -12.81 -29.17
C VAL A 752 4.63 -11.66 -30.18
N ASN A 753 4.06 -11.83 -31.37
CA ASN A 753 3.98 -10.77 -32.38
C ASN A 753 3.06 -9.64 -31.94
N VAL A 754 3.36 -8.42 -32.39
CA VAL A 754 2.60 -7.22 -32.04
C VAL A 754 1.98 -6.60 -33.29
N VAL A 755 0.72 -6.18 -33.19
CA VAL A 755 0.11 -5.20 -34.09
C VAL A 755 -0.11 -3.91 -33.33
N CYS A 756 0.39 -2.78 -33.82
CA CYS A 756 0.21 -1.49 -33.15
C CYS A 756 -0.08 -0.34 -34.11
N TYR A 757 -0.65 0.72 -33.57
CA TYR A 757 -0.86 1.96 -34.29
C TYR A 757 0.48 2.66 -34.59
N ARG A 758 0.57 3.39 -35.69
CA ARG A 758 1.82 4.04 -36.13
C ARG A 758 2.38 5.09 -35.17
N ASP A 759 1.54 5.75 -34.38
CA ASP A 759 1.95 6.89 -33.54
C ASP A 759 2.25 6.49 -32.08
N VAL A 760 2.46 5.20 -31.79
CA VAL A 760 2.90 4.73 -30.46
C VAL A 760 4.35 4.25 -30.49
N GLY A 761 5.06 4.39 -29.37
CA GLY A 761 6.50 4.13 -29.32
C GLY A 761 6.93 2.71 -29.69
N THR A 762 6.05 1.72 -29.55
CA THR A 762 6.33 0.33 -29.99
C THR A 762 6.54 0.21 -31.50
N ALA A 763 5.94 1.10 -32.30
CA ALA A 763 6.10 1.09 -33.75
C ALA A 763 7.57 1.22 -34.19
N GLU A 764 8.39 1.92 -33.39
CA GLU A 764 9.83 2.10 -33.62
C GLU A 764 10.64 0.80 -33.47
N VAL A 765 10.10 -0.19 -32.75
CA VAL A 765 10.80 -1.44 -32.42
C VAL A 765 10.39 -2.56 -33.38
N ILE A 766 9.13 -2.60 -33.81
CA ILE A 766 8.56 -3.77 -34.49
C ILE A 766 8.61 -3.70 -36.02
N GLY A 767 8.99 -2.56 -36.61
CA GLY A 767 8.88 -2.32 -38.06
C GLY A 767 9.60 -3.32 -38.97
N GLU A 768 10.65 -4.00 -38.46
CA GLU A 768 11.43 -4.99 -39.21
C GLU A 768 11.15 -6.45 -38.77
N LEU A 769 10.25 -6.65 -37.81
CA LEU A 769 9.93 -7.97 -37.26
C LEU A 769 8.88 -8.68 -38.09
N THR A 770 9.26 -9.83 -38.66
CA THR A 770 8.37 -10.70 -39.43
C THR A 770 7.19 -11.15 -38.57
N GLY A 771 5.97 -10.89 -39.05
CA GLY A 771 4.73 -11.23 -38.38
C GLY A 771 4.20 -10.19 -37.39
N SER A 772 4.96 -9.11 -37.13
CA SER A 772 4.44 -7.91 -36.47
C SER A 772 4.04 -6.86 -37.50
N MET A 773 3.00 -6.06 -37.24
CA MET A 773 2.46 -5.08 -38.20
C MET A 773 2.21 -3.72 -37.57
N VAL A 774 2.48 -2.66 -38.32
CA VAL A 774 2.12 -1.29 -37.95
C VAL A 774 0.99 -0.82 -38.86
N PHE A 775 -0.13 -0.37 -38.29
CA PHE A 775 -1.26 0.15 -39.07
C PHE A 775 -1.33 1.67 -38.97
N SER A 776 -1.66 2.31 -40.11
CA SER A 776 -1.50 3.75 -40.27
C SER A 776 -2.75 4.57 -39.99
N ASP A 777 -3.92 4.06 -40.38
CA ASP A 777 -5.21 4.72 -40.19
C ASP A 777 -5.89 4.14 -38.95
N TYR A 778 -6.33 5.01 -38.03
CA TYR A 778 -6.94 4.60 -36.76
C TYR A 778 -8.42 4.23 -36.96
N ASP A 779 -8.68 3.14 -37.67
CA ASP A 779 -10.02 2.61 -37.93
C ASP A 779 -10.08 1.08 -37.82
N PRO A 780 -11.27 0.49 -37.54
CA PRO A 780 -11.41 -0.94 -37.34
C PRO A 780 -11.04 -1.79 -38.57
N GLY A 781 -11.28 -1.30 -39.78
CA GLY A 781 -11.01 -2.04 -41.01
C GLY A 781 -9.51 -2.20 -41.25
N THR A 782 -8.76 -1.10 -41.10
CA THR A 782 -7.30 -1.10 -41.25
C THR A 782 -6.64 -1.94 -40.15
N ALA A 783 -7.06 -1.79 -38.90
CA ALA A 783 -6.58 -2.60 -37.79
C ALA A 783 -6.88 -4.10 -37.98
N PHE A 784 -8.10 -4.44 -38.43
CA PHE A 784 -8.49 -5.81 -38.75
C PHE A 784 -7.59 -6.43 -39.82
N ASN A 785 -7.33 -5.72 -40.91
CA ASN A 785 -6.46 -6.21 -41.99
C ASN A 785 -5.01 -6.45 -41.50
N ALA A 786 -4.51 -5.57 -40.62
CA ALA A 786 -3.18 -5.74 -40.02
C ALA A 786 -3.12 -6.97 -39.11
N ILE A 787 -4.15 -7.21 -38.29
CA ILE A 787 -4.27 -8.44 -37.48
C ILE A 787 -4.36 -9.68 -38.37
N GLU A 788 -5.16 -9.63 -39.43
CA GLU A 788 -5.28 -10.75 -40.39
C GLU A 788 -3.93 -11.09 -41.01
N ALA A 789 -3.19 -10.08 -41.47
CA ALA A 789 -1.87 -10.25 -42.05
C ALA A 789 -0.87 -10.81 -41.04
N ALA A 790 -0.87 -10.30 -39.80
CA ALA A 790 0.01 -10.76 -38.73
C ALA A 790 -0.26 -12.23 -38.34
N LEU A 791 -1.53 -12.62 -38.23
CA LEU A 791 -1.92 -14.01 -37.91
C LEU A 791 -1.65 -14.99 -39.07
N CYS A 792 -1.60 -14.52 -40.32
CA CYS A 792 -1.26 -15.35 -41.48
C CYS A 792 0.25 -15.44 -41.75
N ALA A 793 1.06 -14.57 -41.15
CA ALA A 793 2.49 -14.52 -41.38
C ALA A 793 3.23 -15.60 -40.58
N GLU A 794 4.37 -16.06 -41.11
CA GLU A 794 5.32 -16.82 -40.30
C GLU A 794 5.84 -15.95 -39.15
N SER A 795 6.03 -16.58 -37.99
CA SER A 795 6.48 -15.92 -36.78
C SER A 795 7.71 -16.63 -36.24
N ASP A 796 8.68 -15.83 -35.81
CA ASP A 796 9.94 -16.28 -35.24
C ASP A 796 10.06 -15.72 -33.82
N GLY A 797 9.50 -16.46 -32.86
CA GLY A 797 9.47 -16.08 -31.45
C GLY A 797 10.86 -15.84 -30.86
N GLU A 798 11.87 -16.60 -31.29
CA GLU A 798 13.27 -16.44 -30.85
C GLU A 798 13.85 -15.12 -31.35
N LYS A 799 13.63 -14.79 -32.63
CA LYS A 799 14.07 -13.50 -33.18
C LYS A 799 13.36 -12.31 -32.53
N ILE A 800 12.07 -12.43 -32.21
CA ILE A 800 11.33 -11.38 -31.47
C ILE A 800 11.95 -11.20 -30.08
N PHE A 801 12.19 -12.31 -29.37
CA PHE A 801 12.82 -12.30 -28.05
C PHE A 801 14.20 -11.65 -28.07
N GLU A 802 15.10 -12.07 -28.96
CA GLU A 802 16.46 -11.52 -29.07
C GLU A 802 16.44 -10.03 -29.44
N THR A 803 15.45 -9.59 -30.23
CA THR A 803 15.29 -8.16 -30.57
C THR A 803 14.89 -7.33 -29.37
N VAL A 804 13.96 -7.82 -28.54
CA VAL A 804 13.42 -7.05 -27.42
C VAL A 804 14.23 -7.19 -26.13
N LYS A 805 15.00 -8.29 -25.97
CA LYS A 805 15.77 -8.59 -24.75
C LYS A 805 16.62 -7.42 -24.25
N PRO A 806 17.38 -6.69 -25.09
CA PRO A 806 18.14 -5.51 -24.62
C PRO A 806 17.24 -4.37 -24.11
N LEU A 807 16.00 -4.26 -24.61
CA LEU A 807 15.04 -3.22 -24.22
C LEU A 807 14.30 -3.55 -22.91
N VAL A 808 14.34 -4.81 -22.47
CA VAL A 808 13.66 -5.26 -21.25
C VAL A 808 14.61 -5.73 -20.15
N ASP A 809 15.91 -5.80 -20.42
CA ASP A 809 16.94 -6.16 -19.44
C ASP A 809 17.28 -4.96 -18.51
N PRO A 810 16.98 -5.05 -17.19
CA PRO A 810 17.29 -3.99 -16.23
C PRO A 810 18.79 -3.64 -16.15
N VAL A 811 19.67 -4.63 -16.36
CA VAL A 811 21.14 -4.43 -16.32
C VAL A 811 21.56 -3.56 -17.49
N HIS A 812 21.11 -3.91 -18.70
CA HIS A 812 21.36 -3.14 -19.91
C HIS A 812 20.78 -1.73 -19.80
N PHE A 813 19.54 -1.60 -19.30
CA PHE A 813 18.89 -0.32 -19.09
C PHE A 813 19.70 0.60 -18.16
N ALA A 814 20.18 0.08 -17.03
CA ALA A 814 21.00 0.85 -16.11
C ALA A 814 22.32 1.34 -16.76
N ASP A 815 22.95 0.51 -17.59
CA ASP A 815 24.16 0.91 -18.32
C ASP A 815 23.88 1.99 -19.38
N VAL A 816 22.73 1.92 -20.06
CA VAL A 816 22.27 2.94 -21.01
C VAL A 816 22.01 4.26 -20.30
N VAL A 817 21.30 4.25 -19.16
CA VAL A 817 21.06 5.43 -18.33
C VAL A 817 22.38 6.02 -17.83
N ASN A 818 23.29 5.19 -17.31
CA ASN A 818 24.61 5.63 -16.84
C ASN A 818 25.40 6.36 -17.92
N ARG A 819 25.43 5.82 -19.15
CA ARG A 819 26.08 6.49 -20.29
C ARG A 819 25.41 7.83 -20.61
N ALA A 820 24.08 7.88 -20.61
CA ALA A 820 23.32 9.09 -20.93
C ALA A 820 23.53 10.22 -19.93
N ILE A 821 23.66 9.89 -18.63
CA ILE A 821 23.90 10.87 -17.58
C ILE A 821 25.40 11.09 -17.27
N GLY A 822 26.29 10.40 -17.99
CA GLY A 822 27.74 10.44 -17.76
C GLY A 822 28.13 9.99 -16.34
N TYR A 823 27.54 8.90 -15.85
CA TYR A 823 27.91 8.24 -14.60
C TYR A 823 28.81 7.04 -14.89
N SER A 824 29.99 7.02 -14.26
CA SER A 824 30.92 5.89 -14.24
C SER A 824 31.08 5.44 -12.79
N GLN A 825 30.81 4.15 -12.52
CA GLN A 825 31.10 3.53 -11.23
C GLN A 825 32.60 3.30 -11.04
#